data_AF-A0A2U9BKK9-F1
#
_entry.id   AF-A0A2U9BKK9-F1
#
_cell.length_a   1.000
_cell.length_b   1.000
_cell.length_c   1.000
_cell.angle_alpha   90.00
_cell.angle_beta   90.00
_cell.angle_gamma   90.00
#
_symmetry.space_group_name_H-M   'P 1'
#
loop_
_entity.id
_entity.type
_entity.pdbx_description
1 polymer ?
#
loop_
_entity_poly.entity_id
_entity_poly.type
_entity_poly.pdbx_seq_one_letter_code
_entity_poly.pdbx_strand_id
1 'polypeptide(L)'
;MFMVWNYDVRGSIFMDCHMDSPRQSMKAHQNREQKRGQNQMAAPSQKDAYARLLSQHRSSKFSLYLEQYSNDLSFQREANPPSALLKAQSDRLNIPQRRRDQVPNDFSDSSDFSPTSLKSKGETYMERLSSPAAQQDCARKQDASDRQRRGQRRDTTTSQDGDIESGEEFSSVTPSDSNKHLRQQQQQQQKKNKEAFVVSPQSPNKAGASGQEQEKMKKPKKKNLPQQPEEEKSKDGPGVNAQLSRPKSPHGKDKKTQQPRASTTNSPADKSKNKGGKGSKKQVFESYMTSEEVSQGLKRGELIQGQLRINPKKYQEAFIPSPNDKRDIFLDGIVSRNRALNGDVVVVQVLPPEQWKVVRSDTECEGASESETKREHVVQKKLERTPRPDVIVEDRYNDRDELVSKVQNIALSDKGRPLEDTSIPRSVGEILQKTAKVVYIVEKKHSRAATGFLKFLPDKPFAMFAPVDHRVPRINVPLADCPLDFSSRPGDYISTLFICRITNWSTDSNFAEGRLAKTLGQAGEIEPETEGILTEYDVDFSEFSDEVLDCLPKNLPWTIPPEEMKKRRDLRKECIFTIDPATARDLDDALSCKQLPDGNFELGVHIADVSYFVEEDNSLDSIASRRATSVYMVQKVIPMLPRLLCEELCSLNPLTDRLTFSVIWKITPEGKILSEWFGRSVICSCVKLSYDHAQSMIEAPDKMFSAEELPPVDPTHPIDEIHQAVLNLHSIAKNLRAQRFSGGALRLDQLKLSFTLDKETMMPQGCYVYQYRDSNKLVEEFMLLANIATANHIYRKFPGLALLRRHPPPKAKMVDELQELCDQLGIDIDLSSAGALHKSLNTTLGDDEYTSARKEVLTHMCSRPMQMALYFCTGVVKEEQQFKHYALNVPLYTHFTSPIRRYADIIVHRLLASSLKCGPHLGLSTEEVEKQASHCNDRKTVSKRVQELSSELFFGVFVKECGPLDSEAMVMGVLDQSFDVLVLRYGVQKRIYCKSVSGLDSFRHHKVGKKSELTLVWTPDDLEKAPVEQIISVFTLVDVQLRADGAPMKYSAVLKRPGDSDS
;
A
#
# COMPACT_ATOMS: atom_id res chain seq x y z
N MET A 1 61.32 -15.42 -45.22
CA MET A 1 60.84 -16.47 -46.15
C MET A 1 59.36 -16.66 -45.85
N PHE A 2 58.38 -16.12 -46.58
CA PHE A 2 58.31 -15.16 -47.72
C PHE A 2 57.27 -14.07 -47.34
N MET A 3 57.49 -12.77 -47.60
CA MET A 3 56.98 -11.96 -48.74
C MET A 3 55.44 -11.89 -48.96
N VAL A 4 54.78 -10.81 -49.44
CA VAL A 4 54.94 -9.32 -49.47
C VAL A 4 53.99 -8.71 -50.54
N TRP A 5 53.84 -7.36 -50.54
CA TRP A 5 53.19 -6.40 -51.48
C TRP A 5 51.94 -5.70 -50.89
N ASN A 6 51.52 -4.46 -51.23
CA ASN A 6 52.10 -3.14 -51.65
C ASN A 6 50.89 -2.27 -52.17
N TYR A 7 50.82 -0.92 -52.20
CA TYR A 7 51.64 0.25 -51.83
C TYR A 7 50.68 1.34 -51.21
N ASP A 8 51.08 2.45 -50.56
CA ASP A 8 51.67 3.73 -51.02
C ASP A 8 50.84 4.43 -52.16
N VAL A 9 50.59 5.76 -52.24
CA VAL A 9 51.43 6.94 -51.94
C VAL A 9 50.64 8.22 -51.49
N ARG A 10 51.24 8.96 -50.53
CA ARG A 10 51.23 10.41 -50.17
C ARG A 10 50.37 11.47 -50.92
N GLY A 11 50.00 12.55 -50.20
CA GLY A 11 49.69 13.89 -50.77
C GLY A 11 49.41 15.00 -49.71
N SER A 12 49.90 16.24 -49.90
CA SER A 12 49.70 17.40 -49.00
C SER A 12 49.94 18.75 -49.72
N ILE A 13 49.67 19.90 -49.05
CA ILE A 13 50.18 21.29 -49.28
C ILE A 13 49.20 22.39 -49.83
N PHE A 14 48.78 23.28 -48.89
CA PHE A 14 48.66 24.77 -48.93
C PHE A 14 47.58 25.61 -49.67
N MET A 15 47.42 26.84 -49.09
CA MET A 15 46.80 28.11 -49.55
C MET A 15 45.25 28.18 -49.60
N ASP A 16 44.57 29.10 -48.87
CA ASP A 16 44.56 30.59 -48.84
C ASP A 16 43.62 31.20 -49.90
N CYS A 17 42.80 32.26 -49.65
CA CYS A 17 42.50 33.03 -48.43
C CYS A 17 41.15 33.80 -48.56
N HIS A 18 40.78 34.57 -47.52
CA HIS A 18 40.06 35.88 -47.49
C HIS A 18 39.66 36.56 -48.85
N MET A 19 38.54 37.28 -49.06
CA MET A 19 37.47 37.93 -48.26
C MET A 19 36.11 37.90 -49.08
N ASP A 20 34.98 38.61 -48.82
CA ASP A 20 34.65 39.75 -47.94
C ASP A 20 33.12 39.84 -47.62
N SER A 21 32.77 40.73 -46.70
CA SER A 21 31.42 41.26 -46.40
C SER A 21 31.14 42.52 -47.29
N PRO A 22 30.05 43.34 -47.18
CA PRO A 22 29.12 43.48 -46.05
C PRO A 22 27.66 43.99 -46.30
N ARG A 23 26.93 44.18 -45.17
CA ARG A 23 25.98 45.28 -44.84
C ARG A 23 24.57 45.40 -45.50
N GLN A 24 23.59 45.51 -44.58
CA GLN A 24 22.56 46.59 -44.44
C GLN A 24 21.46 46.72 -45.52
N SER A 25 20.19 46.37 -45.27
CA SER A 25 19.19 46.94 -44.32
C SER A 25 18.43 48.19 -44.78
N MET A 26 17.10 48.10 -44.88
CA MET A 26 16.19 49.16 -44.38
C MET A 26 14.73 48.66 -44.22
N LYS A 27 13.90 49.44 -43.51
CA LYS A 27 12.46 49.23 -43.28
C LYS A 27 11.68 50.44 -43.81
N ALA A 28 10.47 50.23 -44.35
CA ALA A 28 9.35 51.19 -44.26
C ALA A 28 8.00 50.59 -44.77
N HIS A 29 6.96 50.69 -43.93
CA HIS A 29 5.65 51.37 -44.16
C HIS A 29 5.07 51.55 -45.59
N GLN A 30 3.74 51.62 -45.83
CA GLN A 30 2.55 51.68 -44.94
C GLN A 30 1.22 51.48 -45.74
N ASN A 31 0.15 51.03 -45.07
CA ASN A 31 -1.29 51.39 -45.31
C ASN A 31 -1.96 51.07 -46.69
N ARG A 32 -3.31 51.04 -46.85
CA ARG A 32 -4.47 50.77 -45.96
C ARG A 32 -5.80 50.76 -46.77
N GLU A 33 -6.70 49.81 -46.48
CA GLU A 33 -8.13 49.75 -46.93
C GLU A 33 -8.36 49.55 -48.46
N GLN A 34 -9.55 49.16 -48.98
CA GLN A 34 -10.92 49.14 -48.42
C GLN A 34 -11.78 47.91 -48.85
N LYS A 35 -13.09 47.89 -48.55
CA LYS A 35 -13.97 46.69 -48.40
C LYS A 35 -14.91 46.36 -49.58
N ARG A 36 -15.15 45.05 -49.82
CA ARG A 36 -16.45 44.35 -50.09
C ARG A 36 -16.17 42.86 -50.43
N GLY A 37 -16.95 41.84 -50.02
CA GLY A 37 -18.01 41.79 -49.01
C GLY A 37 -19.14 40.76 -49.31
N GLN A 38 -18.98 39.49 -48.93
CA GLN A 38 -20.07 38.49 -48.88
C GLN A 38 -19.72 37.31 -47.94
N ASN A 39 -20.72 36.59 -47.42
CA ASN A 39 -20.58 35.51 -46.42
C ASN A 39 -20.52 34.12 -47.08
N GLN A 40 -19.73 33.19 -46.51
CA GLN A 40 -20.25 31.91 -46.00
C GLN A 40 -19.23 31.08 -45.19
N MET A 41 -19.77 30.32 -44.24
CA MET A 41 -19.20 29.18 -43.47
C MET A 41 -17.85 29.34 -42.73
N ALA A 42 -17.91 29.12 -41.40
CA ALA A 42 -16.73 28.90 -40.56
C ALA A 42 -16.37 27.40 -40.48
N ALA A 43 -15.08 27.08 -40.35
CA ALA A 43 -14.58 25.71 -40.19
C ALA A 43 -14.49 25.31 -38.69
N PRO A 44 -14.71 24.04 -38.34
CA PRO A 44 -14.64 23.55 -36.96
C PRO A 44 -13.20 23.29 -36.48
N SER A 45 -13.04 23.16 -35.16
CA SER A 45 -11.76 22.92 -34.48
C SER A 45 -11.23 21.48 -34.67
N GLN A 46 -9.90 21.34 -34.66
CA GLN A 46 -9.25 20.04 -34.83
C GLN A 46 -9.30 19.20 -33.55
N LYS A 47 -10.03 18.09 -33.60
CA LYS A 47 -9.80 16.89 -32.78
C LYS A 47 -9.78 15.67 -33.71
N ASP A 48 -8.61 15.36 -34.28
CA ASP A 48 -8.20 13.96 -34.50
C ASP A 48 -6.74 13.86 -34.99
N ALA A 49 -5.83 13.59 -34.04
CA ALA A 49 -4.46 13.15 -34.36
C ALA A 49 -4.35 11.62 -34.34
N TYR A 50 -5.12 10.95 -33.47
CA TYR A 50 -5.02 9.52 -33.21
C TYR A 50 -5.63 8.68 -34.34
N ALA A 51 -6.80 9.07 -34.87
CA ALA A 51 -7.39 8.39 -36.04
C ALA A 51 -6.50 8.49 -37.30
N ARG A 52 -5.65 9.51 -37.39
CA ARG A 52 -4.70 9.65 -38.52
C ARG A 52 -3.58 8.63 -38.44
N LEU A 53 -3.04 8.36 -37.25
CA LEU A 53 -2.01 7.34 -37.03
C LEU A 53 -2.53 5.94 -37.46
N LEU A 54 -3.71 5.57 -36.97
CA LEU A 54 -4.37 4.29 -37.29
C LEU A 54 -4.75 4.14 -38.77
N SER A 55 -4.88 5.25 -39.51
CA SER A 55 -5.20 5.23 -40.95
C SER A 55 -4.00 4.97 -41.87
N GLN A 56 -2.75 5.07 -41.39
CA GLN A 56 -1.56 4.95 -42.25
C GLN A 56 -1.07 3.51 -42.45
N HIS A 57 -1.45 2.56 -41.59
CA HIS A 57 -1.07 1.13 -41.71
C HIS A 57 -2.05 0.27 -42.55
N ARG A 58 -2.53 0.81 -43.67
CA ARG A 58 -3.20 0.03 -44.75
C ARG A 58 -2.61 0.33 -46.14
N SER A 59 -1.28 0.29 -46.25
CA SER A 59 -0.58 0.31 -47.54
C SER A 59 -0.55 -1.09 -48.16
N SER A 60 -1.18 -1.26 -49.32
CA SER A 60 -1.27 -2.56 -50.03
C SER A 60 0.08 -3.14 -50.47
N LYS A 61 1.17 -2.34 -50.46
CA LYS A 61 2.52 -2.83 -50.75
C LYS A 61 3.08 -3.78 -49.69
N PHE A 62 2.63 -3.72 -48.44
CA PHE A 62 3.18 -4.59 -47.39
C PHE A 62 2.63 -6.02 -47.48
N SER A 63 1.35 -6.18 -47.81
CA SER A 63 0.76 -7.50 -48.08
C SER A 63 1.39 -8.17 -49.29
N LEU A 64 1.61 -7.43 -50.38
CA LEU A 64 2.33 -7.95 -51.57
C LEU A 64 3.77 -8.39 -51.26
N TYR A 65 4.46 -7.69 -50.35
CA TYR A 65 5.80 -8.09 -49.92
C TYR A 65 5.78 -9.42 -49.15
N LEU A 66 4.80 -9.62 -48.26
CA LEU A 66 4.61 -10.88 -47.53
C LEU A 66 4.17 -12.03 -48.47
N GLU A 67 3.31 -11.76 -49.46
CA GLU A 67 2.96 -12.75 -50.49
C GLU A 67 4.20 -13.15 -51.32
N GLN A 68 5.01 -12.19 -51.79
CA GLN A 68 6.26 -12.51 -52.51
C GLN A 68 7.21 -13.34 -51.62
N TYR A 69 7.41 -12.94 -50.36
CA TYR A 69 8.27 -13.67 -49.43
C TYR A 69 7.78 -15.11 -49.18
N SER A 70 6.46 -15.33 -49.11
CA SER A 70 5.90 -16.68 -49.00
C SER A 70 6.05 -17.54 -50.26
N ASN A 71 6.04 -16.91 -51.45
CA ASN A 71 6.22 -17.61 -52.72
C ASN A 71 7.69 -17.98 -52.96
N ASP A 72 8.63 -17.08 -52.69
CA ASP A 72 10.08 -17.34 -52.85
C ASP A 72 10.57 -18.47 -51.91
N LEU A 73 9.96 -18.62 -50.72
CA LEU A 73 10.21 -19.73 -49.79
C LEU A 73 9.70 -21.10 -50.28
N SER A 74 8.82 -21.14 -51.28
CA SER A 74 8.24 -22.39 -51.81
C SER A 74 9.04 -23.00 -52.98
N PHE A 75 10.04 -22.29 -53.51
CA PHE A 75 10.70 -22.63 -54.78
C PHE A 75 12.09 -23.27 -54.66
N GLN A 76 12.41 -23.96 -53.55
CA GLN A 76 13.72 -24.61 -53.39
C GLN A 76 13.75 -25.97 -52.65
N ARG A 77 12.65 -26.75 -52.72
CA ARG A 77 12.53 -28.20 -52.46
C ARG A 77 11.28 -28.69 -53.20
N GLU A 78 11.25 -29.73 -54.04
CA GLU A 78 12.25 -30.77 -54.35
C GLU A 78 12.19 -31.19 -55.84
N ALA A 79 13.24 -31.87 -56.32
CA ALA A 79 13.24 -32.73 -57.52
C ALA A 79 14.33 -33.82 -57.32
N ASN A 80 14.21 -35.08 -57.73
CA ASN A 80 13.15 -35.77 -58.50
C ASN A 80 13.09 -37.28 -58.08
N PRO A 81 12.37 -38.23 -58.72
CA PRO A 81 11.61 -39.31 -58.03
C PRO A 81 12.11 -40.73 -58.46
N PRO A 82 11.31 -41.84 -58.60
CA PRO A 82 9.93 -42.18 -58.19
C PRO A 82 9.71 -43.63 -57.64
N SER A 83 8.50 -43.93 -57.11
CA SER A 83 7.57 -44.93 -57.72
C SER A 83 6.23 -45.09 -56.95
N ALA A 84 5.18 -45.46 -57.71
CA ALA A 84 3.97 -46.26 -57.41
C ALA A 84 3.31 -46.35 -56.00
N LEU A 85 2.00 -46.60 -55.83
CA LEU A 85 0.74 -46.28 -56.56
C LEU A 85 -0.47 -46.91 -55.80
N LEU A 86 -1.68 -46.40 -56.07
CA LEU A 86 -3.02 -47.02 -55.84
C LEU A 86 -3.71 -46.97 -54.46
N LYS A 87 -5.05 -47.00 -54.55
CA LYS A 87 -6.08 -47.02 -53.50
C LYS A 87 -6.61 -48.45 -53.33
N ALA A 88 -7.20 -48.78 -52.18
CA ALA A 88 -8.49 -49.52 -52.10
C ALA A 88 -9.06 -49.56 -50.67
N GLN A 89 -10.36 -49.81 -50.56
CA GLN A 89 -11.08 -50.18 -49.33
C GLN A 89 -11.15 -51.71 -49.22
N SER A 90 -11.32 -52.26 -48.01
CA SER A 90 -12.48 -53.13 -47.65
C SER A 90 -12.29 -53.86 -46.30
N ASP A 91 -13.41 -54.30 -45.73
CA ASP A 91 -13.51 -54.93 -44.41
C ASP A 91 -13.07 -56.40 -44.37
N ARG A 92 -12.70 -56.92 -43.18
CA ARG A 92 -13.54 -57.88 -42.42
C ARG A 92 -12.93 -58.42 -41.11
N LEU A 93 -13.75 -58.39 -40.05
CA LEU A 93 -14.10 -59.50 -39.13
C LEU A 93 -13.01 -60.57 -38.84
N ASN A 94 -12.55 -60.80 -37.59
CA ASN A 94 -13.35 -61.43 -36.52
C ASN A 94 -12.64 -61.52 -35.15
N ILE A 95 -13.42 -61.84 -34.11
CA ILE A 95 -13.06 -62.14 -32.71
C ILE A 95 -13.32 -63.66 -32.50
N PRO A 96 -12.47 -64.51 -31.82
CA PRO A 96 -12.61 -64.71 -30.35
C PRO A 96 -11.45 -65.31 -29.49
N GLN A 97 -11.47 -64.91 -28.21
CA GLN A 97 -11.31 -65.70 -26.95
C GLN A 97 -10.02 -66.50 -26.53
N ARG A 98 -9.50 -66.07 -25.36
CA ARG A 98 -9.23 -66.84 -24.09
C ARG A 98 -8.15 -67.96 -23.97
N ARG A 99 -7.19 -67.66 -23.05
CA ARG A 99 -6.72 -68.43 -21.86
C ARG A 99 -5.84 -69.71 -21.97
N ARG A 100 -4.64 -69.57 -21.37
CA ARG A 100 -3.99 -70.38 -20.29
C ARG A 100 -3.06 -71.59 -20.60
N ASP A 101 -2.13 -71.76 -19.62
CA ASP A 101 -1.35 -72.94 -19.22
C ASP A 101 -0.25 -73.50 -20.18
N GLN A 102 0.91 -74.03 -19.77
CA GLN A 102 1.69 -74.02 -18.50
C GLN A 102 3.19 -74.44 -18.73
N VAL A 103 4.16 -73.76 -18.08
CA VAL A 103 5.26 -74.24 -17.17
C VAL A 103 5.85 -75.67 -17.41
N PRO A 104 7.20 -75.95 -17.43
CA PRO A 104 8.09 -75.80 -16.25
C PRO A 104 9.63 -75.63 -16.40
N ASN A 105 10.33 -75.63 -15.23
CA ASN A 105 11.77 -75.80 -14.91
C ASN A 105 12.73 -74.57 -14.96
N ASP A 106 13.75 -74.43 -14.08
CA ASP A 106 13.86 -74.72 -12.63
C ASP A 106 15.16 -74.11 -11.98
N PHE A 107 15.33 -74.20 -10.64
CA PHE A 107 16.48 -73.80 -9.78
C PHE A 107 16.74 -72.26 -9.64
N SER A 108 16.53 -71.57 -8.50
CA SER A 108 17.06 -71.65 -7.09
C SER A 108 18.28 -70.72 -6.86
N ASP A 109 18.44 -70.00 -5.73
CA ASP A 109 17.90 -70.28 -4.38
C ASP A 109 17.70 -69.03 -3.46
N SER A 110 16.71 -69.11 -2.55
CA SER A 110 16.53 -68.50 -1.19
C SER A 110 17.02 -67.09 -0.80
N SER A 111 16.42 -66.30 0.13
CA SER A 111 15.08 -66.21 0.81
C SER A 111 15.17 -64.99 1.80
N ASP A 112 14.20 -64.07 2.00
CA ASP A 112 12.77 -64.16 2.40
C ASP A 112 12.55 -64.62 3.87
N PHE A 113 11.66 -64.05 4.72
CA PHE A 113 10.80 -62.84 4.68
C PHE A 113 10.34 -62.41 6.11
N SER A 114 9.40 -61.45 6.24
CA SER A 114 8.79 -60.92 7.48
C SER A 114 7.94 -61.93 8.31
N PRO A 115 7.47 -61.55 9.52
CA PRO A 115 6.03 -61.73 9.85
C PRO A 115 5.40 -60.66 10.77
N THR A 116 4.09 -60.82 11.07
CA THR A 116 3.24 -59.90 11.86
C THR A 116 2.43 -60.58 12.98
N SER A 117 2.06 -59.81 14.02
CA SER A 117 0.82 -59.90 14.83
C SER A 117 0.43 -61.16 15.65
N LEU A 118 0.34 -61.08 17.00
CA LEU A 118 -0.87 -61.33 17.84
C LEU A 118 -0.65 -61.60 19.37
N LYS A 119 -1.36 -60.83 20.23
CA LYS A 119 -2.10 -61.20 21.49
C LYS A 119 -1.46 -62.00 22.68
N SER A 120 -1.35 -61.32 23.85
CA SER A 120 -2.26 -61.41 25.04
C SER A 120 -1.70 -61.73 26.45
N LYS A 121 -2.29 -61.06 27.48
CA LYS A 121 -2.13 -61.22 28.97
C LYS A 121 -0.69 -60.95 29.50
N GLY A 122 -0.40 -60.39 30.68
CA GLY A 122 -1.11 -59.76 31.82
C GLY A 122 -0.05 -59.03 32.69
N GLU A 123 -0.25 -58.48 33.90
CA GLU A 123 -1.44 -58.25 34.73
C GLU A 123 -1.12 -57.14 35.80
N THR A 124 -2.11 -56.72 36.61
CA THR A 124 -2.08 -55.86 37.84
C THR A 124 -0.79 -55.18 38.36
N TYR A 125 -0.86 -53.88 38.67
CA TYR A 125 -1.14 -53.41 40.04
C TYR A 125 -1.74 -51.99 40.08
N MET A 126 -2.17 -51.51 41.26
CA MET A 126 -3.01 -50.31 41.46
C MET A 126 -2.60 -49.54 42.75
N GLU A 127 -3.24 -48.38 42.99
CA GLU A 127 -3.19 -47.57 44.25
C GLU A 127 -1.87 -46.85 44.61
N ARG A 128 -1.84 -45.77 45.43
CA ARG A 128 -2.75 -44.61 45.68
C ARG A 128 -2.03 -43.61 46.63
N LEU A 129 -2.63 -42.44 46.89
CA LEU A 129 -2.42 -41.56 48.07
C LEU A 129 -1.00 -40.98 48.35
N SER A 130 -0.87 -39.64 48.36
CA SER A 130 -0.71 -38.84 49.60
C SER A 130 -0.21 -37.41 49.36
N SER A 131 -1.04 -36.42 49.72
CA SER A 131 -0.63 -35.10 50.23
C SER A 131 -0.50 -35.19 51.79
N PRO A 132 -0.25 -34.15 52.62
CA PRO A 132 -0.34 -32.69 52.41
C PRO A 132 0.70 -31.83 53.21
N ALA A 133 0.30 -30.59 53.58
CA ALA A 133 0.91 -29.64 54.54
C ALA A 133 2.15 -28.85 54.07
N ALA A 134 2.38 -27.59 54.46
CA ALA A 134 1.57 -26.53 55.11
C ALA A 134 2.21 -25.16 54.73
N GLN A 135 1.54 -24.01 54.49
CA GLN A 135 0.39 -23.32 55.11
C GLN A 135 0.76 -22.31 56.22
N GLN A 136 0.73 -21.01 55.86
CA GLN A 136 0.40 -19.81 56.68
C GLN A 136 0.21 -18.65 55.65
N ASP A 137 -0.93 -17.98 55.49
CA ASP A 137 -1.73 -17.13 56.40
C ASP A 137 -1.16 -15.70 56.63
N CYS A 138 -1.95 -14.62 56.68
CA CYS A 138 -3.31 -14.34 56.17
C CYS A 138 -3.62 -12.84 56.31
N ALA A 139 -4.22 -12.17 55.30
CA ALA A 139 -5.00 -10.92 55.48
C ALA A 139 -5.80 -10.55 54.21
N ARG A 140 -7.08 -10.16 54.37
CA ARG A 140 -7.91 -9.56 53.29
C ARG A 140 -7.96 -8.04 53.40
N LYS A 141 -8.08 -7.36 52.25
CA LYS A 141 -9.11 -6.33 52.04
C LYS A 141 -9.71 -6.48 50.65
N GLN A 142 -11.03 -6.32 50.57
CA GLN A 142 -11.75 -6.14 49.31
C GLN A 142 -11.90 -4.64 49.06
N ASP A 143 -11.83 -4.23 47.79
CA ASP A 143 -12.95 -3.55 47.14
C ASP A 143 -12.78 -3.63 45.62
N ALA A 144 -13.90 -3.66 44.90
CA ALA A 144 -13.92 -3.90 43.45
C ALA A 144 -14.82 -2.87 42.74
N SER A 145 -14.42 -2.48 41.53
CA SER A 145 -15.31 -1.83 40.56
C SER A 145 -14.83 -2.13 39.14
N ASP A 146 -15.68 -2.77 38.35
CA ASP A 146 -15.28 -3.38 37.08
C ASP A 146 -14.92 -2.38 35.97
N ARG A 147 -13.87 -2.70 35.22
CA ARG A 147 -13.44 -1.98 34.01
C ARG A 147 -13.50 -2.91 32.80
N GLN A 148 -14.66 -3.00 32.15
CA GLN A 148 -14.84 -3.69 30.86
C GLN A 148 -14.84 -2.63 29.74
N ARG A 149 -13.78 -2.39 28.93
CA ARG A 149 -12.86 -3.22 28.10
C ARG A 149 -13.46 -3.72 26.77
N ARG A 150 -12.57 -4.15 25.88
CA ARG A 150 -12.74 -4.78 24.55
C ARG A 150 -13.38 -3.97 23.41
N GLY A 151 -13.22 -4.46 22.17
CA GLY A 151 -13.90 -4.06 20.94
C GLY A 151 -13.00 -3.64 19.77
N GLN A 152 -13.34 -4.15 18.59
CA GLN A 152 -13.07 -3.62 17.24
C GLN A 152 -11.70 -3.88 16.61
N ARG A 153 -11.76 -4.35 15.34
CA ARG A 153 -10.62 -4.61 14.46
C ARG A 153 -10.81 -3.80 13.17
N ARG A 154 -9.77 -3.10 12.71
CA ARG A 154 -9.79 -2.31 11.46
C ARG A 154 -9.20 -3.14 10.31
N ASP A 155 -9.11 -2.55 9.11
CA ASP A 155 -8.23 -2.99 8.03
C ASP A 155 -6.76 -2.87 8.50
N THR A 156 -5.89 -3.79 8.07
CA THR A 156 -4.60 -4.01 8.76
C THR A 156 -3.40 -3.96 7.82
N THR A 157 -3.17 -2.78 7.26
CA THR A 157 -1.89 -2.41 6.68
C THR A 157 -0.83 -2.26 7.78
N THR A 158 0.22 -3.08 7.71
CA THR A 158 1.51 -2.85 8.37
C THR A 158 2.40 -1.98 7.48
N SER A 159 3.25 -1.15 8.08
CA SER A 159 4.39 -0.56 7.38
C SER A 159 5.62 -1.46 7.59
N GLN A 160 6.17 -1.96 6.48
CA GLN A 160 7.47 -2.63 6.47
C GLN A 160 8.52 -1.57 6.11
N ASP A 161 9.06 -0.90 7.14
CA ASP A 161 10.01 0.21 6.98
C ASP A 161 11.47 -0.26 6.89
N GLY A 162 11.72 -1.57 6.97
CA GLY A 162 12.99 -2.23 6.65
C GLY A 162 12.99 -2.96 5.31
N ASP A 163 11.90 -2.90 4.54
CA ASP A 163 11.88 -3.42 3.18
C ASP A 163 12.45 -2.40 2.20
N ILE A 164 13.36 -2.87 1.36
CA ILE A 164 13.75 -2.18 0.15
C ILE A 164 12.58 -2.35 -0.82
N GLU A 165 11.79 -1.28 -1.05
CA GLU A 165 10.71 -1.27 -2.05
C GLU A 165 11.28 -1.38 -3.46
N SER A 166 11.65 -2.58 -3.89
CA SER A 166 12.40 -2.82 -5.11
C SER A 166 11.50 -3.14 -6.31
N GLY A 167 11.76 -2.51 -7.45
CA GLY A 167 10.96 -2.71 -8.67
C GLY A 167 11.30 -4.01 -9.42
N GLU A 168 10.30 -4.88 -9.57
CA GLU A 168 10.43 -6.16 -10.27
C GLU A 168 9.64 -6.20 -11.60
N GLU A 169 10.34 -6.37 -12.71
CA GLU A 169 9.81 -6.53 -14.08
C GLU A 169 10.56 -7.69 -14.77
N PHE A 170 10.05 -8.91 -14.68
CA PHE A 170 10.86 -10.13 -14.87
C PHE A 170 11.19 -10.52 -16.32
N SER A 171 12.37 -11.14 -16.47
CA SER A 171 12.71 -12.02 -17.60
C SER A 171 13.48 -13.24 -17.09
N SER A 172 13.28 -14.40 -17.72
CA SER A 172 13.63 -15.71 -17.17
C SER A 172 15.02 -16.25 -17.55
N VAL A 173 15.62 -17.00 -16.62
CA VAL A 173 16.74 -17.94 -16.82
C VAL A 173 16.33 -19.28 -16.17
N THR A 174 16.70 -20.40 -16.79
CA THR A 174 16.32 -21.75 -16.36
C THR A 174 17.31 -22.35 -15.35
N PRO A 175 16.85 -22.95 -14.23
CA PRO A 175 17.73 -23.70 -13.33
C PRO A 175 18.09 -25.07 -13.92
N SER A 176 19.26 -25.59 -13.55
CA SER A 176 19.74 -26.94 -13.89
C SER A 176 19.92 -27.80 -12.65
N ASP A 177 19.49 -29.07 -12.72
CA ASP A 177 19.61 -30.02 -11.61
C ASP A 177 21.06 -30.47 -11.39
N SER A 178 21.54 -30.47 -10.13
CA SER A 178 22.83 -31.06 -9.74
C SER A 178 22.90 -31.52 -8.28
N ASN A 179 22.25 -32.66 -8.04
CA ASN A 179 22.56 -33.74 -7.08
C ASN A 179 22.98 -33.47 -5.62
N LYS A 180 22.30 -34.23 -4.76
CA LYS A 180 22.72 -34.66 -3.42
C LYS A 180 24.13 -35.29 -3.42
N HIS A 181 25.02 -34.88 -2.52
CA HIS A 181 25.76 -35.74 -1.55
C HIS A 181 27.03 -35.06 -1.00
N LEU A 182 26.99 -34.58 0.25
CA LEU A 182 28.09 -34.80 1.22
C LEU A 182 27.64 -34.44 2.65
N ARG A 183 27.57 -35.43 3.56
CA ARG A 183 27.25 -35.16 4.98
C ARG A 183 27.85 -36.20 5.94
N GLN A 184 29.18 -36.34 5.91
CA GLN A 184 29.94 -37.06 6.94
C GLN A 184 31.42 -36.64 6.95
N GLN A 185 31.80 -35.76 7.88
CA GLN A 185 33.03 -35.80 8.69
C GLN A 185 33.19 -34.52 9.54
N GLN A 186 34.00 -34.61 10.60
CA GLN A 186 34.40 -33.55 11.54
C GLN A 186 33.47 -33.23 12.74
N GLN A 187 33.20 -34.25 13.55
CA GLN A 187 33.26 -34.07 15.01
C GLN A 187 34.57 -34.68 15.54
N GLN A 188 35.60 -33.87 15.80
CA GLN A 188 36.65 -34.07 16.83
C GLN A 188 37.79 -33.06 16.70
N GLN A 189 37.68 -31.91 17.41
CA GLN A 189 38.80 -31.28 18.14
C GLN A 189 38.34 -30.01 18.88
N GLN A 190 38.19 -30.11 20.19
CA GLN A 190 38.70 -29.17 21.22
C GLN A 190 38.10 -29.51 22.58
N LYS A 191 38.86 -30.27 23.39
CA LYS A 191 38.56 -30.53 24.81
C LYS A 191 39.89 -30.65 25.57
N LYS A 192 40.48 -29.50 25.89
CA LYS A 192 41.68 -29.19 26.71
C LYS A 192 41.93 -27.68 26.50
N ASN A 193 42.14 -26.79 27.47
CA ASN A 193 42.24 -26.94 28.93
C ASN A 193 41.35 -25.90 29.65
N LYS A 194 41.13 -26.12 30.95
CA LYS A 194 40.75 -25.11 31.95
C LYS A 194 41.83 -25.11 33.06
N GLU A 195 41.68 -24.20 34.02
CA GLU A 195 42.58 -23.90 35.16
C GLU A 195 43.76 -22.98 34.82
N ALA A 196 44.18 -22.06 35.71
CA ALA A 196 43.51 -21.40 36.85
C ALA A 196 44.35 -20.19 37.29
N PHE A 197 43.75 -19.16 37.92
CA PHE A 197 44.08 -18.70 39.28
C PHE A 197 43.20 -17.51 39.73
N VAL A 198 43.35 -17.11 40.99
CA VAL A 198 42.48 -16.18 41.75
C VAL A 198 43.25 -14.92 42.16
N VAL A 199 42.59 -13.76 42.23
CA VAL A 199 42.70 -12.76 43.34
C VAL A 199 41.70 -11.61 43.17
N SER A 200 41.21 -11.09 44.29
CA SER A 200 40.60 -9.76 44.46
C SER A 200 41.02 -9.23 45.83
N PRO A 201 41.04 -7.90 46.06
CA PRO A 201 40.03 -7.37 46.99
C PRO A 201 39.54 -5.93 46.74
N GLN A 202 38.23 -5.75 46.96
CA GLN A 202 37.54 -4.72 47.75
C GLN A 202 37.92 -3.21 47.72
N SER A 203 36.87 -2.39 47.70
CA SER A 203 36.79 -0.95 47.99
C SER A 203 37.13 -0.59 49.45
N PRO A 204 37.18 0.71 49.84
CA PRO A 204 36.01 1.27 50.57
C PRO A 204 35.80 2.81 50.57
N ASN A 205 34.66 3.25 51.14
CA ASN A 205 34.41 4.52 51.87
C ASN A 205 34.35 5.88 51.10
N LYS A 206 33.68 6.95 51.59
CA LYS A 206 32.40 7.10 52.37
C LYS A 206 31.98 8.59 52.44
N ALA A 207 30.67 8.85 52.40
CA ALA A 207 29.87 9.95 53.01
C ALA A 207 30.39 11.42 53.17
N GLY A 208 29.51 12.41 52.93
CA GLY A 208 29.67 13.80 53.43
C GLY A 208 28.60 14.82 52.97
N ALA A 209 28.12 15.66 53.92
CA ALA A 209 27.22 16.84 53.85
C ALA A 209 26.99 17.55 52.48
N SER A 210 25.80 18.03 52.06
CA SER A 210 24.64 18.72 52.70
C SER A 210 24.77 20.25 52.88
N GLY A 211 23.82 21.03 52.32
CA GLY A 211 23.64 22.47 52.54
C GLY A 211 22.29 22.99 51.96
N GLN A 212 21.64 23.94 52.65
CA GLN A 212 20.32 24.51 52.30
C GLN A 212 20.32 26.06 52.36
N GLU A 213 19.12 26.67 52.43
CA GLU A 213 18.78 28.11 52.52
C GLU A 213 18.69 28.83 51.16
N GLN A 214 17.61 29.52 50.74
CA GLN A 214 16.51 30.29 51.37
C GLN A 214 16.90 31.64 52.02
N GLU A 215 16.51 32.76 51.39
CA GLU A 215 15.54 33.74 51.94
C GLU A 215 15.23 34.87 50.92
N LYS A 216 14.54 35.95 51.32
CA LYS A 216 13.76 36.84 50.44
C LYS A 216 14.22 38.31 50.37
N MET A 217 13.82 38.95 49.26
CA MET A 217 13.21 40.31 49.19
C MET A 217 14.07 41.61 49.15
N LYS A 218 13.50 42.58 48.39
CA LYS A 218 13.59 44.07 48.45
C LYS A 218 14.68 44.83 47.63
N LYS A 219 14.15 45.60 46.66
CA LYS A 219 14.64 46.85 46.00
C LYS A 219 14.96 47.96 47.04
N PRO A 220 15.67 49.12 46.78
CA PRO A 220 15.39 50.00 45.60
C PRO A 220 16.40 51.13 45.12
N LYS A 221 15.97 51.81 44.02
CA LYS A 221 16.06 53.27 43.67
C LYS A 221 17.29 53.92 42.96
N LYS A 222 16.99 54.48 41.76
CA LYS A 222 17.45 55.77 41.15
C LYS A 222 18.93 55.86 40.69
N LYS A 223 19.35 56.77 39.78
CA LYS A 223 18.76 58.02 39.17
C LYS A 223 19.34 58.25 37.75
N ASN A 224 18.65 58.81 36.75
CA ASN A 224 18.73 60.25 36.32
C ASN A 224 17.80 60.60 35.12
N LEU A 225 17.76 61.90 34.75
CA LEU A 225 16.96 62.64 33.74
C LEU A 225 17.88 63.78 33.16
N PRO A 226 17.54 64.67 32.17
CA PRO A 226 16.21 65.21 31.73
C PRO A 226 15.98 65.31 30.18
N GLN A 227 14.74 65.34 29.65
CA GLN A 227 13.82 66.45 29.21
C GLN A 227 14.06 67.11 27.82
N GLN A 228 13.02 67.80 27.32
CA GLN A 228 12.80 68.38 25.96
C GLN A 228 13.45 69.77 25.76
N PRO A 229 13.31 70.37 24.55
CA PRO A 229 12.32 71.46 24.40
C PRO A 229 11.51 71.43 23.07
N GLU A 230 10.69 72.46 22.83
CA GLU A 230 9.86 72.71 21.63
C GLU A 230 10.44 73.86 20.76
N GLU A 231 9.63 74.37 19.79
CA GLU A 231 9.79 75.61 18.99
C GLU A 231 10.84 75.61 17.84
N GLU A 232 10.64 76.28 16.68
CA GLU A 232 9.41 76.87 16.11
C GLU A 232 9.36 76.92 14.56
N LYS A 233 8.19 77.38 14.09
CA LYS A 233 7.66 77.64 12.73
C LYS A 233 8.58 78.15 11.58
N SER A 234 8.41 77.46 10.44
CA SER A 234 7.92 78.01 9.15
C SER A 234 8.85 78.61 8.07
N LYS A 235 8.24 78.63 6.86
CA LYS A 235 8.36 79.54 5.70
C LYS A 235 9.09 79.10 4.42
N ASP A 236 8.36 79.36 3.34
CA ASP A 236 8.74 79.83 2.01
C ASP A 236 9.75 79.04 1.15
N GLY A 237 9.32 78.72 -0.08
CA GLY A 237 10.15 78.24 -1.19
C GLY A 237 9.54 78.67 -2.53
N PRO A 238 10.10 78.23 -3.68
CA PRO A 238 9.36 78.20 -4.95
C PRO A 238 9.38 76.79 -5.61
N GLY A 239 8.47 76.40 -6.51
CA GLY A 239 7.21 77.03 -6.95
C GLY A 239 7.13 77.35 -8.45
N VAL A 240 5.95 77.09 -9.08
CA VAL A 240 5.47 77.64 -10.39
C VAL A 240 6.16 77.05 -11.66
N ASN A 241 5.54 76.70 -12.82
CA ASN A 241 4.19 76.68 -13.45
C ASN A 241 4.09 75.43 -14.39
N ALA A 242 2.99 74.83 -14.87
CA ALA A 242 1.51 75.00 -14.81
C ALA A 242 0.77 75.81 -15.93
N GLN A 243 0.59 75.25 -17.15
CA GLN A 243 -0.40 75.69 -18.18
C GLN A 243 -0.77 74.54 -19.19
N LEU A 244 -1.85 74.57 -20.02
CA LEU A 244 -3.27 74.95 -19.82
C LEU A 244 -4.13 74.74 -21.11
N SER A 245 -5.31 74.12 -21.03
CA SER A 245 -6.58 74.51 -21.74
C SER A 245 -7.74 73.57 -21.31
N ARG A 246 -8.97 73.96 -20.90
CA ARG A 246 -10.00 75.01 -21.25
C ARG A 246 -11.01 74.54 -22.33
N PRO A 247 -12.29 75.01 -22.35
CA PRO A 247 -13.19 75.44 -21.24
C PRO A 247 -14.74 75.18 -21.44
N LYS A 248 -15.60 75.65 -20.50
CA LYS A 248 -17.11 75.86 -20.55
C LYS A 248 -17.99 74.60 -20.31
N SER A 249 -19.25 74.62 -19.81
CA SER A 249 -20.22 75.66 -19.31
C SER A 249 -21.29 75.04 -18.32
N PRO A 250 -22.21 75.80 -17.63
CA PRO A 250 -22.83 75.39 -16.34
C PRO A 250 -24.41 75.24 -16.23
N HIS A 251 -24.91 74.98 -15.00
CA HIS A 251 -26.30 74.95 -14.42
C HIS A 251 -27.04 73.58 -14.36
N GLY A 252 -27.88 73.23 -13.34
CA GLY A 252 -28.10 73.82 -11.99
C GLY A 252 -29.35 73.36 -11.16
N LYS A 253 -29.21 73.31 -9.81
CA LYS A 253 -30.18 73.60 -8.69
C LYS A 253 -31.33 72.67 -8.15
N ASP A 254 -31.27 72.47 -6.81
CA ASP A 254 -32.26 72.63 -5.70
C ASP A 254 -33.59 71.82 -5.52
N LYS A 255 -33.65 70.95 -4.47
CA LYS A 255 -34.60 70.89 -3.29
C LYS A 255 -34.58 69.50 -2.55
N LYS A 256 -34.34 69.41 -1.23
CA LYS A 256 -35.27 69.44 -0.05
C LYS A 256 -36.31 68.28 0.04
N THR A 257 -36.52 67.52 1.15
CA THR A 257 -35.85 67.40 2.48
C THR A 257 -36.30 66.15 3.29
N GLN A 258 -35.47 65.68 4.23
CA GLN A 258 -35.80 65.01 5.54
C GLN A 258 -36.36 63.55 5.65
N GLN A 259 -36.05 62.95 6.81
CA GLN A 259 -36.60 61.72 7.45
C GLN A 259 -37.72 62.14 8.47
N PRO A 260 -38.24 61.35 9.48
CA PRO A 260 -38.04 59.93 9.86
C PRO A 260 -39.32 59.17 10.35
N ARG A 261 -39.12 57.95 10.89
CA ARG A 261 -39.85 57.23 11.98
C ARG A 261 -41.41 57.31 12.14
N ALA A 262 -42.03 56.13 12.02
CA ALA A 262 -42.94 55.45 12.98
C ALA A 262 -44.28 56.10 13.44
N SER A 263 -45.39 55.35 13.26
CA SER A 263 -46.42 55.09 14.30
C SER A 263 -47.44 54.03 13.83
N THR A 264 -48.28 53.56 14.77
CA THR A 264 -49.24 52.43 14.66
C THR A 264 -50.66 52.84 14.23
N THR A 265 -51.38 51.99 13.49
CA THR A 265 -52.84 51.76 13.67
C THR A 265 -53.32 50.43 13.06
N ASN A 266 -54.52 50.00 13.49
CA ASN A 266 -55.06 48.64 13.30
C ASN A 266 -55.87 48.45 11.99
N SER A 267 -55.84 47.22 11.43
CA SER A 267 -56.97 46.35 10.97
C SER A 267 -58.15 46.90 10.11
N PRO A 268 -58.94 46.05 9.41
CA PRO A 268 -58.88 44.59 9.26
C PRO A 268 -58.88 44.05 7.80
N ALA A 269 -58.65 42.74 7.67
CA ALA A 269 -59.18 41.77 6.69
C ALA A 269 -59.39 42.14 5.18
N ASP A 270 -58.85 41.26 4.31
CA ASP A 270 -59.73 40.31 3.60
C ASP A 270 -59.00 38.96 3.33
N LYS A 271 -59.74 37.91 2.95
CA LYS A 271 -59.27 36.55 2.70
C LYS A 271 -59.39 36.18 1.21
N SER A 272 -58.27 35.99 0.52
CA SER A 272 -58.22 35.16 -0.69
C SER A 272 -57.35 33.92 -0.46
N LYS A 273 -57.95 32.74 -0.66
CA LYS A 273 -57.21 31.47 -0.64
C LYS A 273 -56.52 31.28 -1.98
N ASN A 274 -55.23 30.93 -1.98
CA ASN A 274 -54.66 30.22 -3.12
C ASN A 274 -53.73 29.11 -2.65
N LYS A 275 -54.21 27.85 -2.68
CA LYS A 275 -53.43 26.67 -2.31
C LYS A 275 -52.47 26.28 -3.44
N GLY A 276 -51.41 27.07 -3.63
CA GLY A 276 -50.28 26.75 -4.50
C GLY A 276 -49.36 25.69 -3.90
N GLY A 277 -49.85 24.46 -3.75
CA GLY A 277 -49.14 23.37 -3.07
C GLY A 277 -47.95 22.81 -3.87
N LYS A 278 -46.83 23.57 -3.95
CA LYS A 278 -45.53 22.97 -4.29
C LYS A 278 -45.14 21.98 -3.20
N GLY A 279 -45.23 20.69 -3.50
CA GLY A 279 -44.69 19.66 -2.62
C GLY A 279 -43.18 19.85 -2.45
N SER A 280 -42.74 20.24 -1.26
CA SER A 280 -41.33 20.20 -0.90
C SER A 280 -40.87 18.75 -0.94
N LYS A 281 -39.90 18.44 -1.81
CA LYS A 281 -39.21 17.14 -1.76
C LYS A 281 -38.72 16.90 -0.33
N LYS A 282 -39.02 15.72 0.22
CA LYS A 282 -38.55 15.32 1.56
C LYS A 282 -37.02 15.27 1.51
N GLN A 283 -36.34 16.07 2.33
CA GLN A 283 -34.88 16.00 2.43
C GLN A 283 -34.50 14.64 3.02
N VAL A 284 -33.59 13.94 2.33
CA VAL A 284 -33.04 12.63 2.71
C VAL A 284 -31.91 12.80 3.71
N PHE A 285 -31.10 13.83 3.49
CA PHE A 285 -29.89 14.10 4.25
C PHE A 285 -29.93 15.51 4.86
N GLU A 286 -29.36 15.63 6.05
CA GLU A 286 -29.21 16.91 6.75
C GLU A 286 -28.29 17.87 5.97
N SER A 287 -28.58 19.17 6.01
CA SER A 287 -27.64 20.19 5.54
C SER A 287 -26.37 20.18 6.39
N TYR A 288 -25.21 20.47 5.81
CA TYR A 288 -23.99 20.66 6.61
C TYR A 288 -24.08 21.95 7.44
N MET A 289 -23.43 21.95 8.61
CA MET A 289 -23.22 23.15 9.42
C MET A 289 -22.31 24.16 8.69
N THR A 290 -22.33 25.42 9.11
CA THR A 290 -21.36 26.42 8.63
C THR A 290 -19.96 26.17 9.21
N SER A 291 -18.93 26.63 8.50
CA SER A 291 -17.54 26.54 8.97
C SER A 291 -17.33 27.27 10.31
N GLU A 292 -18.10 28.32 10.58
CA GLU A 292 -18.07 29.07 11.84
C GLU A 292 -18.63 28.26 13.01
N GLU A 293 -19.81 27.65 12.85
CA GLU A 293 -20.41 26.75 13.84
C GLU A 293 -19.51 25.55 14.14
N VAL A 294 -18.94 24.93 13.09
CA VAL A 294 -17.98 23.82 13.21
C VAL A 294 -16.73 24.26 13.98
N SER A 295 -16.13 25.39 13.61
CA SER A 295 -14.94 25.93 14.27
C SER A 295 -15.19 26.27 15.74
N GLN A 296 -16.39 26.73 16.10
CA GLN A 296 -16.76 26.98 17.50
C GLN A 296 -17.06 25.67 18.26
N GLY A 297 -17.81 24.74 17.68
CA GLY A 297 -18.17 23.46 18.31
C GLY A 297 -16.95 22.57 18.57
N LEU A 298 -15.95 22.58 17.68
CA LEU A 298 -14.65 21.94 17.90
C LEU A 298 -13.89 22.61 19.06
N LYS A 299 -13.87 23.95 19.13
CA LYS A 299 -13.24 24.69 20.25
C LYS A 299 -13.93 24.47 21.60
N ARG A 300 -15.24 24.17 21.61
CA ARG A 300 -15.99 23.80 22.82
C ARG A 300 -15.93 22.31 23.16
N GLY A 301 -15.39 21.47 22.28
CA GLY A 301 -15.35 20.01 22.45
C GLY A 301 -16.71 19.30 22.28
N GLU A 302 -17.71 20.00 21.72
CA GLU A 302 -19.04 19.47 21.42
C GLU A 302 -19.05 18.62 20.14
N LEU A 303 -18.13 18.95 19.22
CA LEU A 303 -17.93 18.27 17.95
C LEU A 303 -16.59 17.53 17.95
N ILE A 304 -16.51 16.45 17.19
CA ILE A 304 -15.30 15.62 17.06
C ILE A 304 -14.90 15.53 15.58
N GLN A 305 -13.65 15.89 15.28
CA GLN A 305 -13.05 15.68 13.97
C GLN A 305 -12.36 14.31 13.91
N GLY A 306 -12.46 13.61 12.79
CA GLY A 306 -11.77 12.34 12.56
C GLY A 306 -11.84 11.89 11.10
N GLN A 307 -10.96 10.95 10.72
CA GLN A 307 -11.00 10.35 9.39
C GLN A 307 -12.08 9.25 9.33
N LEU A 308 -12.90 9.29 8.29
CA LEU A 308 -14.02 8.37 8.07
C LEU A 308 -13.56 7.05 7.46
N ARG A 309 -13.97 5.93 8.07
CA ARG A 309 -13.80 4.57 7.52
C ARG A 309 -15.17 3.94 7.31
N ILE A 310 -15.44 3.42 6.11
CA ILE A 310 -16.69 2.73 5.78
C ILE A 310 -16.41 1.22 5.73
N ASN A 311 -17.26 0.41 6.37
CA ASN A 311 -17.14 -1.06 6.31
C ASN A 311 -17.33 -1.53 4.85
N PRO A 312 -16.33 -2.17 4.20
CA PRO A 312 -16.43 -2.56 2.79
C PRO A 312 -17.45 -3.67 2.53
N LYS A 313 -17.74 -4.51 3.53
CA LYS A 313 -18.72 -5.61 3.42
C LYS A 313 -20.15 -5.14 3.71
N LYS A 314 -20.31 -4.21 4.65
CA LYS A 314 -21.61 -3.63 5.05
C LYS A 314 -21.53 -2.11 5.03
N TYR A 315 -21.58 -1.54 3.83
CA TYR A 315 -21.41 -0.11 3.54
C TYR A 315 -22.39 0.85 4.26
N GLN A 316 -23.38 0.33 4.99
CA GLN A 316 -24.24 1.11 5.89
C GLN A 316 -23.53 1.48 7.20
N GLU A 317 -22.51 0.73 7.61
CA GLU A 317 -21.73 0.96 8.82
C GLU A 317 -20.49 1.80 8.52
N ALA A 318 -20.27 2.84 9.31
CA ALA A 318 -19.04 3.62 9.25
C ALA A 318 -18.54 4.03 10.63
N PHE A 319 -17.27 4.40 10.70
CA PHE A 319 -16.54 4.63 11.95
C PHE A 319 -15.59 5.82 11.81
N ILE A 320 -15.43 6.60 12.88
CA ILE A 320 -14.31 7.55 13.02
C ILE A 320 -13.48 7.21 14.27
N PRO A 321 -12.16 7.47 14.31
CA PRO A 321 -11.38 7.30 15.52
C PRO A 321 -11.85 8.26 16.62
N SER A 322 -11.90 7.79 17.88
CA SER A 322 -12.14 8.67 19.02
C SER A 322 -10.84 9.35 19.47
N PRO A 323 -10.84 10.65 19.83
CA PRO A 323 -9.68 11.34 20.41
C PRO A 323 -9.14 10.71 21.70
N ASN A 324 -9.90 9.82 22.34
CA ASN A 324 -9.53 9.12 23.57
C ASN A 324 -8.97 7.70 23.33
N ASP A 325 -8.88 7.26 22.07
CA ASP A 325 -8.40 5.94 21.57
C ASP A 325 -8.97 4.66 22.26
N LYS A 326 -10.15 4.76 22.89
CA LYS A 326 -10.79 3.62 23.59
C LYS A 326 -11.67 2.74 22.69
N ARG A 327 -12.41 3.35 21.76
CA ARG A 327 -13.27 2.73 20.72
C ARG A 327 -13.45 3.74 19.60
N ASP A 328 -13.75 3.28 18.40
CA ASP A 328 -14.19 4.18 17.34
C ASP A 328 -15.64 4.66 17.64
N ILE A 329 -16.00 5.81 17.10
CA ILE A 329 -17.36 6.35 17.19
C ILE A 329 -18.13 5.79 15.98
N PHE A 330 -19.29 5.18 16.24
CA PHE A 330 -20.10 4.51 15.22
C PHE A 330 -21.02 5.51 14.51
N LEU A 331 -21.17 5.34 13.21
CA LEU A 331 -22.11 6.06 12.36
C LEU A 331 -23.10 5.03 11.78
N ASP A 332 -24.33 5.08 12.27
CA ASP A 332 -25.36 4.10 11.94
C ASP A 332 -26.16 4.52 10.70
N GLY A 333 -25.88 3.87 9.57
CA GLY A 333 -26.57 4.11 8.31
C GLY A 333 -26.04 5.27 7.47
N ILE A 334 -26.42 5.27 6.20
CA ILE A 334 -25.95 6.22 5.17
C ILE A 334 -26.37 7.66 5.53
N VAL A 335 -27.56 7.85 6.11
CA VAL A 335 -28.07 9.16 6.55
C VAL A 335 -27.15 9.78 7.61
N SER A 336 -26.75 9.00 8.62
CA SER A 336 -25.80 9.43 9.67
C SER A 336 -24.40 9.70 9.13
N ARG A 337 -24.00 9.04 8.03
CA ARG A 337 -22.76 9.35 7.29
C ARG A 337 -22.84 10.64 6.47
N ASN A 338 -24.05 11.15 6.23
CA ASN A 338 -24.34 12.45 5.60
C ASN A 338 -23.48 12.76 4.36
N ARG A 339 -23.61 11.90 3.33
CA ARG A 339 -22.94 12.01 2.00
C ARG A 339 -21.39 11.94 2.00
N ALA A 340 -20.74 11.70 3.14
CA ALA A 340 -19.29 11.53 3.20
C ALA A 340 -18.83 10.17 2.64
N LEU A 341 -17.58 10.13 2.15
CA LEU A 341 -16.97 8.96 1.50
C LEU A 341 -15.77 8.43 2.31
N ASN A 342 -15.33 7.22 1.98
CA ASN A 342 -14.24 6.55 2.71
C ASN A 342 -12.93 7.35 2.62
N GLY A 343 -12.26 7.57 3.75
CA GLY A 343 -11.01 8.32 3.85
C GLY A 343 -11.17 9.84 4.07
N ASP A 344 -12.37 10.42 3.90
CA ASP A 344 -12.62 11.84 4.15
C ASP A 344 -12.34 12.24 5.61
N VAL A 345 -11.89 13.49 5.83
CA VAL A 345 -11.82 14.07 7.18
C VAL A 345 -13.15 14.76 7.47
N VAL A 346 -13.90 14.22 8.43
CA VAL A 346 -15.26 14.64 8.77
C VAL A 346 -15.32 15.20 10.20
N VAL A 347 -16.33 16.01 10.46
CA VAL A 347 -16.72 16.43 11.81
C VAL A 347 -18.07 15.83 12.13
N VAL A 348 -18.17 15.22 13.31
CA VAL A 348 -19.38 14.56 13.81
C VAL A 348 -19.90 15.21 15.08
N GLN A 349 -21.23 15.17 15.23
CA GLN A 349 -21.92 15.45 16.48
C GLN A 349 -22.29 14.11 17.14
N VAL A 350 -21.86 13.89 18.39
CA VAL A 350 -22.21 12.69 19.15
C VAL A 350 -23.68 12.77 19.56
N LEU A 351 -24.43 11.68 19.36
CA LEU A 351 -25.85 11.62 19.71
C LEU A 351 -26.04 11.46 21.24
N PRO A 352 -27.22 11.78 21.79
CA PRO A 352 -27.56 11.48 23.18
C PRO A 352 -27.41 9.99 23.53
N PRO A 353 -27.08 9.62 24.78
CA PRO A 353 -26.86 8.23 25.19
C PRO A 353 -28.03 7.28 24.90
N GLU A 354 -29.25 7.80 24.88
CA GLU A 354 -30.50 7.08 24.61
C GLU A 354 -30.60 6.63 23.14
N GLN A 355 -29.79 7.23 22.26
CA GLN A 355 -29.70 6.91 20.83
C GLN A 355 -28.44 6.10 20.49
N TRP A 356 -27.57 5.80 21.46
CA TRP A 356 -26.39 4.97 21.23
C TRP A 356 -26.82 3.54 20.90
N LYS A 357 -26.25 2.97 19.84
CA LYS A 357 -26.59 1.62 19.41
C LYS A 357 -25.81 0.57 20.19
N VAL A 358 -26.51 -0.51 20.53
CA VAL A 358 -25.87 -1.76 20.91
C VAL A 358 -25.27 -2.36 19.64
N VAL A 359 -23.95 -2.30 19.54
CA VAL A 359 -23.20 -2.98 18.48
C VAL A 359 -22.76 -4.32 19.07
N ARG A 360 -23.19 -5.42 18.45
CA ARG A 360 -22.62 -6.75 18.75
C ARG A 360 -21.15 -6.70 18.40
N SER A 361 -20.29 -7.21 19.28
CA SER A 361 -18.84 -7.11 19.05
C SER A 361 -18.46 -7.66 17.67
N ASP A 362 -17.55 -6.97 16.96
CA ASP A 362 -17.17 -7.25 15.56
C ASP A 362 -16.58 -8.67 15.31
N THR A 363 -16.57 -9.53 16.33
CA THR A 363 -16.33 -10.97 16.25
C THR A 363 -17.60 -11.77 15.85
N GLU A 364 -18.77 -11.14 15.75
CA GLU A 364 -20.07 -11.84 15.64
C GLU A 364 -21.08 -11.22 14.64
N CYS A 365 -20.66 -10.32 13.74
CA CYS A 365 -21.55 -9.75 12.71
C CYS A 365 -20.91 -9.75 11.31
N GLU A 366 -20.62 -10.96 10.83
CA GLU A 366 -20.00 -11.27 9.53
C GLU A 366 -20.83 -12.32 8.75
N GLY A 367 -22.16 -12.35 8.97
CA GLY A 367 -23.07 -13.36 8.44
C GLY A 367 -24.56 -13.07 8.68
N ALA A 368 -25.11 -11.99 8.11
CA ALA A 368 -26.53 -11.63 8.23
C ALA A 368 -27.20 -11.47 6.85
N SER A 369 -27.60 -12.60 6.26
CA SER A 369 -28.60 -12.65 5.18
C SER A 369 -29.96 -12.89 5.82
N GLU A 370 -30.92 -11.98 5.62
CA GLU A 370 -32.28 -12.13 6.17
C GLU A 370 -33.07 -13.19 5.40
N SER A 371 -33.34 -14.34 6.02
CA SER A 371 -34.26 -15.36 5.49
C SER A 371 -35.62 -15.28 6.18
N GLU A 372 -36.57 -14.53 5.61
CA GLU A 372 -37.93 -14.46 6.13
C GLU A 372 -38.66 -15.81 6.00
N THR A 373 -38.95 -16.46 7.13
CA THR A 373 -39.95 -17.54 7.20
C THR A 373 -40.66 -17.53 8.55
N LYS A 374 -41.81 -16.85 8.60
CA LYS A 374 -42.89 -17.19 9.53
C LYS A 374 -44.07 -17.71 8.72
N ARG A 375 -44.57 -18.88 9.11
CA ARG A 375 -45.74 -19.51 8.48
C ARG A 375 -47.01 -18.94 9.10
N GLU A 376 -47.93 -18.46 8.27
CA GLU A 376 -49.35 -18.35 8.63
C GLU A 376 -50.18 -19.10 7.58
N HIS A 377 -51.23 -19.79 8.03
CA HIS A 377 -52.04 -20.69 7.21
C HIS A 377 -53.27 -19.97 6.63
N VAL A 378 -53.30 -19.76 5.31
CA VAL A 378 -54.54 -19.47 4.57
C VAL A 378 -54.57 -20.30 3.27
N VAL A 379 -55.77 -20.65 2.81
CA VAL A 379 -56.02 -21.72 1.82
C VAL A 379 -55.74 -21.30 0.36
N GLN A 380 -55.42 -22.29 -0.47
CA GLN A 380 -54.98 -22.21 -1.86
C GLN A 380 -55.99 -21.54 -2.82
N LYS A 381 -55.45 -20.85 -3.85
CA LYS A 381 -55.93 -21.07 -5.22
C LYS A 381 -54.77 -20.95 -6.22
N LYS A 382 -54.78 -21.80 -7.25
CA LYS A 382 -53.63 -22.05 -8.15
C LYS A 382 -53.73 -21.25 -9.46
N LEU A 383 -52.66 -20.57 -9.86
CA LEU A 383 -52.36 -20.26 -11.27
C LEU A 383 -50.85 -20.14 -11.47
N GLU A 384 -50.34 -20.59 -12.62
CA GLU A 384 -48.91 -20.76 -12.89
C GLU A 384 -48.31 -19.56 -13.64
N ARG A 385 -47.08 -19.16 -13.29
CA ARG A 385 -46.23 -18.28 -14.12
C ARG A 385 -44.75 -18.50 -13.82
N THR A 386 -43.92 -18.38 -14.85
CA THR A 386 -42.48 -18.66 -14.83
C THR A 386 -41.65 -17.53 -14.19
N PRO A 387 -40.44 -17.82 -13.66
CA PRO A 387 -39.63 -16.85 -12.94
C PRO A 387 -39.01 -15.78 -13.84
N ARG A 388 -38.77 -14.60 -13.25
CA ARG A 388 -37.90 -13.53 -13.75
C ARG A 388 -36.97 -13.09 -12.61
N PRO A 389 -35.73 -12.66 -12.88
CA PRO A 389 -34.75 -12.37 -11.85
C PRO A 389 -35.00 -11.05 -11.10
N ASP A 390 -34.68 -11.09 -9.81
CA ASP A 390 -34.20 -10.04 -8.92
C ASP A 390 -34.83 -8.64 -8.99
N VAL A 391 -35.76 -8.39 -8.05
CA VAL A 391 -36.30 -7.07 -7.74
C VAL A 391 -35.38 -6.32 -6.78
N ILE A 392 -35.20 -5.02 -7.04
CA ILE A 392 -34.33 -4.11 -6.27
C ILE A 392 -34.78 -4.02 -4.80
N VAL A 393 -33.84 -4.14 -3.87
CA VAL A 393 -34.10 -4.17 -2.41
C VAL A 393 -34.22 -2.77 -1.80
N GLU A 394 -33.53 -1.76 -2.35
CA GLU A 394 -33.46 -0.41 -1.76
C GLU A 394 -34.80 0.34 -1.76
N ASP A 395 -35.67 0.15 -2.77
CA ASP A 395 -36.98 0.82 -2.84
C ASP A 395 -37.95 0.39 -1.71
N ARG A 396 -37.73 -0.78 -1.07
CA ARG A 396 -38.61 -1.31 -0.01
C ARG A 396 -38.53 -0.56 1.32
N TYR A 397 -37.57 0.36 1.50
CA TYR A 397 -37.38 1.06 2.77
C TYR A 397 -38.40 2.19 3.03
N ASN A 398 -39.06 2.72 1.99
CA ASN A 398 -40.07 3.79 2.14
C ASN A 398 -41.22 3.40 3.10
N ASP A 399 -41.75 2.18 3.00
CA ASP A 399 -42.91 1.75 3.80
C ASP A 399 -42.55 1.51 5.28
N ARG A 400 -41.31 1.08 5.58
CA ARG A 400 -40.88 0.76 6.94
C ARG A 400 -40.68 2.02 7.78
N ASP A 401 -40.07 3.06 7.22
CA ASP A 401 -39.83 4.34 7.91
C ASP A 401 -41.10 5.21 7.99
N GLU A 402 -42.05 5.09 7.05
CA GLU A 402 -43.35 5.77 7.19
C GLU A 402 -44.17 5.19 8.37
N LEU A 403 -44.02 3.89 8.65
CA LEU A 403 -44.65 3.25 9.82
C LEU A 403 -44.05 3.75 11.13
N VAL A 404 -42.71 3.84 11.24
CA VAL A 404 -42.02 4.42 12.41
C VAL A 404 -42.43 5.89 12.61
N SER A 405 -42.50 6.66 11.52
CA SER A 405 -42.95 8.06 11.53
C SER A 405 -44.39 8.21 12.05
N LYS A 406 -45.28 7.26 11.74
CA LYS A 406 -46.67 7.25 12.25
C LYS A 406 -46.74 6.89 13.74
N VAL A 407 -45.96 5.91 14.19
CA VAL A 407 -45.90 5.51 15.60
C VAL A 407 -45.40 6.64 16.51
N GLN A 408 -44.35 7.37 16.11
CA GLN A 408 -43.83 8.49 16.89
C GLN A 408 -44.83 9.65 17.07
N ASN A 409 -45.76 9.85 16.12
CA ASN A 409 -46.80 10.89 16.23
C ASN A 409 -48.01 10.48 17.11
N ILE A 410 -48.14 9.20 17.48
CA ILE A 410 -49.20 8.72 18.37
C ILE A 410 -48.77 8.80 19.85
N ALA A 411 -47.46 8.78 20.14
CA ALA A 411 -46.89 8.74 21.49
C ALA A 411 -46.90 10.08 22.25
N LEU A 412 -47.55 11.14 21.75
CA LEU A 412 -47.55 12.50 22.35
C LEU A 412 -48.89 12.87 23.03
N SER A 413 -49.57 11.92 23.67
CA SER A 413 -50.78 12.23 24.45
C SER A 413 -51.08 11.30 25.65
N ASP A 414 -50.14 11.14 26.59
CA ASP A 414 -50.51 10.79 27.98
C ASP A 414 -49.57 11.41 29.02
N LYS A 415 -50.06 11.58 30.27
CA LYS A 415 -49.38 12.25 31.39
C LYS A 415 -49.13 11.34 32.59
N GLY A 416 -48.18 10.43 32.42
CA GLY A 416 -47.12 10.14 33.40
C GLY A 416 -47.45 9.37 34.69
N ARG A 417 -46.50 8.50 35.06
CA ARG A 417 -46.04 8.21 36.43
C ARG A 417 -44.67 7.51 36.33
N PRO A 418 -43.75 7.69 37.30
CA PRO A 418 -42.53 6.89 37.37
C PRO A 418 -42.84 5.52 37.98
N LEU A 419 -42.17 4.47 37.49
CA LEU A 419 -42.09 3.14 38.09
C LEU A 419 -40.66 2.60 37.96
N GLU A 420 -40.31 1.65 38.82
CA GLU A 420 -38.94 1.35 39.24
C GLU A 420 -38.21 0.32 38.37
N ASP A 421 -36.90 0.15 38.64
CA ASP A 421 -36.01 -0.78 37.95
C ASP A 421 -36.54 -2.22 37.87
N THR A 422 -36.39 -2.84 36.69
CA THR A 422 -36.40 -4.30 36.54
C THR A 422 -35.29 -4.73 35.60
N SER A 423 -34.21 -5.29 36.19
CA SER A 423 -32.97 -5.64 35.51
C SER A 423 -33.06 -6.98 34.79
N ILE A 424 -33.44 -6.95 33.51
CA ILE A 424 -33.30 -8.11 32.61
C ILE A 424 -31.79 -8.35 32.34
N PRO A 425 -31.25 -9.55 32.57
CA PRO A 425 -29.85 -9.86 32.27
C PRO A 425 -29.55 -9.72 30.78
N ARG A 426 -28.60 -8.85 30.42
CA ARG A 426 -28.11 -8.72 29.03
C ARG A 426 -27.16 -9.87 28.68
N SER A 427 -27.25 -10.37 27.46
CA SER A 427 -26.40 -11.44 26.94
C SER A 427 -24.94 -10.99 26.77
N VAL A 428 -24.01 -11.94 26.96
CA VAL A 428 -22.57 -11.70 26.83
C VAL A 428 -22.21 -11.46 25.36
N GLY A 429 -21.83 -10.23 25.01
CA GLY A 429 -21.37 -9.85 23.65
C GLY A 429 -21.94 -8.52 23.14
N GLU A 430 -23.04 -8.06 23.71
CA GLU A 430 -23.75 -6.84 23.32
C GLU A 430 -23.26 -5.61 24.10
N ILE A 431 -22.73 -4.59 23.40
CA ILE A 431 -22.12 -3.42 24.05
C ILE A 431 -22.64 -2.11 23.43
N LEU A 432 -23.04 -1.19 24.30
CA LEU A 432 -23.47 0.16 23.93
C LEU A 432 -22.27 0.96 23.40
N GLN A 433 -22.31 1.35 22.13
CA GLN A 433 -21.25 2.11 21.46
C GLN A 433 -21.70 3.54 21.16
N LYS A 434 -20.81 4.51 21.40
CA LYS A 434 -21.08 5.92 21.08
C LYS A 434 -21.46 6.05 19.60
N THR A 435 -22.68 6.50 19.35
CA THR A 435 -23.20 6.78 17.99
C THR A 435 -23.15 8.28 17.72
N ALA A 436 -22.87 8.66 16.48
CA ALA A 436 -22.78 10.05 16.03
C ALA A 436 -23.40 10.23 14.64
N LYS A 437 -23.50 11.48 14.20
CA LYS A 437 -23.83 11.87 12.82
C LYS A 437 -22.80 12.85 12.25
N VAL A 438 -22.49 12.73 10.96
CA VAL A 438 -21.61 13.67 10.24
C VAL A 438 -22.35 14.98 10.00
N VAL A 439 -21.77 16.09 10.45
CA VAL A 439 -22.33 17.45 10.32
C VAL A 439 -21.53 18.33 9.37
N TYR A 440 -20.28 17.96 9.05
CA TYR A 440 -19.43 18.66 8.08
C TYR A 440 -18.35 17.74 7.49
N ILE A 441 -17.87 18.05 6.28
CA ILE A 441 -16.68 17.43 5.68
C ILE A 441 -15.61 18.52 5.60
N VAL A 442 -14.53 18.37 6.38
CA VAL A 442 -13.41 19.31 6.45
C VAL A 442 -12.49 19.12 5.26
N GLU A 443 -12.16 17.87 4.93
CA GLU A 443 -11.22 17.54 3.85
C GLU A 443 -11.75 16.38 3.00
N LYS A 444 -11.73 16.58 1.68
CA LYS A 444 -12.26 15.65 0.68
C LYS A 444 -11.15 14.70 0.16
N LYS A 445 -10.60 13.85 1.04
CA LYS A 445 -9.49 12.94 0.67
C LYS A 445 -9.87 11.82 -0.30
N HIS A 446 -11.13 11.39 -0.37
CA HIS A 446 -11.56 10.45 -1.42
C HIS A 446 -11.46 11.12 -2.81
N SER A 447 -10.92 10.44 -3.82
CA SER A 447 -10.67 10.95 -5.18
C SER A 447 -11.91 11.48 -5.92
N ARG A 448 -13.10 10.97 -5.55
CA ARG A 448 -14.40 11.12 -6.22
C ARG A 448 -14.47 10.46 -7.61
N ALA A 449 -13.40 9.83 -8.08
CA ALA A 449 -13.48 8.84 -9.15
C ALA A 449 -13.99 7.50 -8.59
N ALA A 450 -14.60 6.71 -9.46
CA ALA A 450 -14.98 5.32 -9.22
C ALA A 450 -14.98 4.55 -10.54
N THR A 451 -14.53 3.30 -10.50
CA THR A 451 -14.60 2.32 -11.59
C THR A 451 -15.88 1.51 -11.44
N GLY A 452 -16.55 1.18 -12.54
CA GLY A 452 -17.84 0.49 -12.47
C GLY A 452 -18.60 0.39 -13.79
N PHE A 453 -19.84 -0.08 -13.69
CA PHE A 453 -20.68 -0.46 -14.82
C PHE A 453 -21.87 0.49 -14.98
N LEU A 454 -22.35 0.68 -16.22
CA LEU A 454 -23.56 1.46 -16.50
C LEU A 454 -24.79 0.56 -16.62
N LYS A 455 -25.86 0.90 -15.89
CA LYS A 455 -27.19 0.29 -16.00
C LYS A 455 -28.18 1.28 -16.61
N PHE A 456 -28.73 0.93 -17.77
CA PHE A 456 -29.74 1.74 -18.45
C PHE A 456 -31.09 1.70 -17.71
N LEU A 457 -31.79 2.83 -17.69
CA LEU A 457 -33.08 3.01 -17.03
C LEU A 457 -34.04 3.71 -18.03
N PRO A 458 -34.92 2.96 -18.74
CA PRO A 458 -35.69 3.49 -19.86
C PRO A 458 -36.50 4.76 -19.57
N ASP A 459 -37.08 4.86 -18.37
CA ASP A 459 -37.96 5.97 -17.96
C ASP A 459 -37.23 7.12 -17.26
N LYS A 460 -35.89 7.22 -17.38
CA LYS A 460 -35.06 8.25 -16.72
C LYS A 460 -34.14 8.98 -17.71
N PRO A 461 -33.89 10.28 -17.53
CA PRO A 461 -32.92 11.03 -18.35
C PRO A 461 -31.44 10.75 -17.98
N PHE A 462 -31.21 9.73 -17.15
CA PHE A 462 -29.89 9.33 -16.63
C PHE A 462 -29.77 7.81 -16.58
N ALA A 463 -28.57 7.29 -16.81
CA ALA A 463 -28.18 5.94 -16.44
C ALA A 463 -27.82 5.87 -14.96
N MET A 464 -27.91 4.68 -14.36
CA MET A 464 -27.35 4.40 -13.04
C MET A 464 -25.96 3.78 -13.21
N PHE A 465 -24.92 4.50 -12.78
CA PHE A 465 -23.58 3.95 -12.65
C PHE A 465 -23.44 3.21 -11.32
N ALA A 466 -22.85 2.02 -11.40
CA ALA A 466 -22.65 1.11 -10.28
C ALA A 466 -21.14 0.89 -10.04
N PRO A 467 -20.55 1.59 -9.04
CA PRO A 467 -19.17 1.35 -8.63
C PRO A 467 -18.88 -0.12 -8.26
N VAL A 468 -17.64 -0.54 -8.49
CA VAL A 468 -17.09 -1.80 -7.97
C VAL A 468 -16.91 -1.71 -6.44
N ASP A 469 -16.37 -0.60 -5.93
CA ASP A 469 -16.30 -0.36 -4.48
C ASP A 469 -17.68 -0.05 -3.90
N HIS A 470 -18.22 -1.00 -3.12
CA HIS A 470 -19.50 -0.87 -2.43
C HIS A 470 -19.55 0.25 -1.37
N ARG A 471 -18.42 0.82 -0.96
CA ARG A 471 -18.37 2.00 -0.08
C ARG A 471 -18.80 3.29 -0.79
N VAL A 472 -18.71 3.31 -2.13
CA VAL A 472 -19.11 4.43 -3.00
C VAL A 472 -20.60 4.29 -3.36
N PRO A 473 -21.43 5.35 -3.27
CA PRO A 473 -22.84 5.29 -3.63
C PRO A 473 -23.04 5.00 -5.13
N ARG A 474 -24.23 4.49 -5.49
CA ARG A 474 -24.67 4.52 -6.89
C ARG A 474 -24.79 5.97 -7.37
N ILE A 475 -24.43 6.21 -8.64
CA ILE A 475 -24.29 7.55 -9.21
C ILE A 475 -25.23 7.68 -10.41
N ASN A 476 -26.03 8.74 -10.44
CA ASN A 476 -26.83 9.10 -11.61
C ASN A 476 -25.94 9.83 -12.63
N VAL A 477 -25.85 9.28 -13.84
CA VAL A 477 -25.02 9.81 -14.94
C VAL A 477 -25.94 10.23 -16.09
N PRO A 478 -25.90 11.48 -16.57
CA PRO A 478 -26.71 11.94 -17.71
C PRO A 478 -26.55 11.04 -18.93
N LEU A 479 -27.66 10.69 -19.62
CA LEU A 479 -27.59 9.88 -20.83
C LEU A 479 -26.77 10.52 -21.96
N ALA A 480 -26.65 11.86 -21.95
CA ALA A 480 -25.80 12.62 -22.87
C ALA A 480 -24.28 12.40 -22.67
N ASP A 481 -23.85 11.83 -21.53
CA ASP A 481 -22.45 11.49 -21.26
C ASP A 481 -22.16 9.99 -21.54
N CYS A 482 -23.19 9.19 -21.82
CA CYS A 482 -23.06 7.77 -22.12
C CYS A 482 -22.68 7.55 -23.60
N PRO A 483 -22.17 6.36 -23.99
CA PRO A 483 -21.98 6.01 -25.39
C PRO A 483 -23.26 6.19 -26.22
N LEU A 484 -23.15 6.68 -27.45
CA LEU A 484 -24.31 7.09 -28.27
C LEU A 484 -25.33 5.96 -28.51
N ASP A 485 -24.85 4.71 -28.57
CA ASP A 485 -25.63 3.50 -28.74
C ASP A 485 -25.91 2.75 -27.43
N PHE A 486 -25.45 3.23 -26.27
CA PHE A 486 -25.77 2.62 -24.97
C PHE A 486 -27.29 2.58 -24.71
N SER A 487 -28.04 3.57 -25.19
CA SER A 487 -29.50 3.62 -25.02
C SER A 487 -30.27 2.68 -25.95
N SER A 488 -29.66 2.20 -27.04
CA SER A 488 -30.26 1.24 -27.98
C SER A 488 -29.72 -0.18 -27.80
N ARG A 489 -28.47 -0.32 -27.33
CA ARG A 489 -27.76 -1.58 -27.09
C ARG A 489 -27.08 -1.59 -25.71
N PRO A 490 -27.82 -1.48 -24.59
CA PRO A 490 -27.22 -1.54 -23.26
C PRO A 490 -26.62 -2.91 -22.92
N GLY A 491 -26.98 -3.96 -23.65
CA GLY A 491 -26.43 -5.32 -23.49
C GLY A 491 -24.94 -5.40 -23.78
N ASP A 492 -24.49 -4.72 -24.84
CA ASP A 492 -23.10 -4.65 -25.32
C ASP A 492 -22.14 -4.00 -24.28
N TYR A 493 -22.69 -3.41 -23.21
CA TYR A 493 -21.96 -2.70 -22.16
C TYR A 493 -22.05 -3.36 -20.78
N ILE A 494 -22.70 -4.53 -20.64
CA ILE A 494 -22.88 -5.21 -19.34
C ILE A 494 -21.55 -5.54 -18.66
N SER A 495 -20.54 -5.96 -19.42
CA SER A 495 -19.19 -6.29 -18.95
C SER A 495 -18.17 -5.15 -19.14
N THR A 496 -18.60 -3.98 -19.62
CA THR A 496 -17.70 -2.87 -19.94
C THR A 496 -17.48 -1.97 -18.72
N LEU A 497 -16.22 -1.74 -18.35
CA LEU A 497 -15.81 -0.82 -17.29
C LEU A 497 -15.75 0.63 -17.77
N PHE A 498 -16.18 1.53 -16.90
CA PHE A 498 -16.10 2.98 -17.08
C PHE A 498 -15.60 3.65 -15.80
N ILE A 499 -14.95 4.81 -15.95
CA ILE A 499 -14.75 5.77 -14.85
C ILE A 499 -15.93 6.73 -14.80
N CYS A 500 -16.54 6.87 -13.63
CA CYS A 500 -17.41 8.00 -13.29
C CYS A 500 -16.70 8.90 -12.27
N ARG A 501 -16.92 10.22 -12.37
CA ARG A 501 -16.54 11.18 -11.32
C ARG A 501 -17.78 11.80 -10.69
N ILE A 502 -17.89 11.69 -9.35
CA ILE A 502 -18.95 12.32 -8.55
C ILE A 502 -18.75 13.85 -8.60
N THR A 503 -19.73 14.56 -9.14
CA THR A 503 -19.71 16.04 -9.21
C THR A 503 -20.52 16.68 -8.09
N ASN A 504 -21.62 16.05 -7.66
CA ASN A 504 -22.51 16.57 -6.64
C ASN A 504 -23.20 15.43 -5.86
N TRP A 505 -23.72 15.74 -4.68
CA TRP A 505 -24.68 14.89 -3.96
C TRP A 505 -25.60 15.79 -3.15
N SER A 506 -26.86 15.93 -3.58
CA SER A 506 -27.81 16.86 -2.99
C SER A 506 -28.43 16.35 -1.67
N THR A 507 -29.11 17.23 -0.93
CA THR A 507 -29.84 16.88 0.30
C THR A 507 -31.12 16.09 0.04
N ASP A 508 -31.64 16.09 -1.20
CA ASP A 508 -32.92 15.50 -1.62
C ASP A 508 -32.77 14.24 -2.50
N SER A 509 -31.55 13.70 -2.68
CA SER A 509 -31.28 12.51 -3.50
C SER A 509 -30.53 11.43 -2.74
N ASN A 510 -31.07 10.20 -2.73
CA ASN A 510 -30.39 9.01 -2.20
C ASN A 510 -29.06 8.73 -2.91
N PHE A 511 -29.00 9.01 -4.22
CA PHE A 511 -27.86 8.71 -5.09
C PHE A 511 -27.05 9.98 -5.40
N ALA A 512 -25.76 9.81 -5.63
CA ALA A 512 -24.89 10.90 -6.06
C ALA A 512 -25.17 11.28 -7.53
N GLU A 513 -24.72 12.47 -7.94
CA GLU A 513 -24.71 12.92 -9.33
C GLU A 513 -23.27 12.93 -9.84
N GLY A 514 -23.06 12.53 -11.10
CA GLY A 514 -21.72 12.44 -11.66
C GLY A 514 -21.67 12.55 -13.17
N ARG A 515 -20.44 12.58 -13.68
CA ARG A 515 -20.11 12.60 -15.10
C ARG A 515 -19.38 11.31 -15.46
N LEU A 516 -19.68 10.74 -16.63
CA LEU A 516 -18.81 9.72 -17.21
C LEU A 516 -17.51 10.40 -17.65
N ALA A 517 -16.36 9.81 -17.34
CA ALA A 517 -15.05 10.39 -17.64
C ALA A 517 -14.34 9.64 -18.78
N LYS A 518 -14.39 8.30 -18.76
CA LYS A 518 -13.75 7.44 -19.76
C LYS A 518 -14.39 6.04 -19.77
N THR A 519 -14.43 5.39 -20.94
CA THR A 519 -14.63 3.94 -21.08
C THR A 519 -13.26 3.26 -21.04
N LEU A 520 -13.06 2.28 -20.14
CA LEU A 520 -11.76 1.64 -19.93
C LEU A 520 -11.56 0.43 -20.86
N GLY A 521 -12.52 -0.50 -20.88
CA GLY A 521 -12.43 -1.76 -21.59
C GLY A 521 -13.37 -2.80 -20.99
N GLN A 522 -13.12 -4.10 -21.21
CA GLN A 522 -13.86 -5.16 -20.53
C GLN A 522 -13.36 -5.36 -19.10
N ALA A 523 -14.28 -5.68 -18.18
CA ALA A 523 -13.94 -6.15 -16.85
C ALA A 523 -13.26 -7.53 -16.93
N GLY A 524 -12.20 -7.72 -16.15
CA GLY A 524 -11.37 -8.92 -16.24
C GLY A 524 -10.08 -8.75 -17.07
N GLU A 525 -9.93 -7.65 -17.80
CA GLU A 525 -8.74 -7.36 -18.60
C GLU A 525 -7.73 -6.53 -17.81
N ILE A 526 -6.45 -6.93 -17.86
CA ILE A 526 -5.38 -6.38 -17.00
C ILE A 526 -5.25 -4.86 -17.09
N GLU A 527 -5.19 -4.30 -18.30
CA GLU A 527 -4.94 -2.87 -18.50
C GLU A 527 -6.15 -1.97 -18.17
N PRO A 528 -7.39 -2.30 -18.59
CA PRO A 528 -8.60 -1.61 -18.12
C PRO A 528 -8.76 -1.60 -16.59
N GLU A 529 -8.56 -2.74 -15.92
CA GLU A 529 -8.63 -2.82 -14.45
C GLU A 529 -7.48 -2.03 -13.80
N THR A 530 -6.27 -2.07 -14.39
CA THR A 530 -5.10 -1.29 -13.94
C THR A 530 -5.36 0.23 -13.99
N GLU A 531 -5.87 0.75 -15.11
CA GLU A 531 -6.23 2.17 -15.20
C GLU A 531 -7.37 2.51 -14.24
N GLY A 532 -8.30 1.58 -14.02
CA GLY A 532 -9.34 1.67 -13.00
C GLY A 532 -8.78 1.89 -11.59
N ILE A 533 -7.89 1.00 -11.15
CA ILE A 533 -7.22 1.06 -9.83
C ILE A 533 -6.43 2.38 -9.68
N LEU A 534 -5.62 2.74 -10.68
CA LEU A 534 -4.83 3.98 -10.65
C LEU A 534 -5.73 5.22 -10.53
N THR A 535 -6.85 5.24 -11.27
CA THR A 535 -7.77 6.39 -11.28
C THR A 535 -8.62 6.48 -10.00
N GLU A 536 -9.06 5.36 -9.43
CA GLU A 536 -9.80 5.35 -8.15
C GLU A 536 -8.97 5.90 -6.99
N TYR A 537 -7.68 5.55 -6.93
CA TYR A 537 -6.76 5.93 -5.85
C TYR A 537 -6.01 7.24 -6.12
N ASP A 538 -6.41 8.00 -7.14
CA ASP A 538 -5.81 9.29 -7.52
C ASP A 538 -4.28 9.17 -7.74
N VAL A 539 -3.82 8.08 -8.38
CA VAL A 539 -2.44 7.96 -8.85
C VAL A 539 -2.30 8.72 -10.16
N ASP A 540 -1.41 9.69 -10.17
CA ASP A 540 -1.04 10.39 -11.40
C ASP A 540 -0.10 9.50 -12.23
N PHE A 541 -0.66 8.92 -13.29
CA PHE A 541 0.04 8.13 -14.31
C PHE A 541 0.19 8.88 -15.64
N SER A 542 0.00 10.21 -15.69
CA SER A 542 0.19 10.95 -16.94
C SER A 542 1.67 10.97 -17.35
N GLU A 543 1.90 11.22 -18.64
CA GLU A 543 3.20 11.71 -19.08
C GLU A 543 3.53 13.05 -18.40
N PHE A 544 4.82 13.34 -18.26
CA PHE A 544 5.29 14.61 -17.73
C PHE A 544 5.10 15.73 -18.77
N SER A 545 4.70 16.92 -18.33
CA SER A 545 4.50 18.07 -19.22
C SER A 545 5.83 18.65 -19.73
N ASP A 546 5.79 19.36 -20.86
CA ASP A 546 6.95 20.06 -21.42
C ASP A 546 7.63 20.97 -20.38
N GLU A 547 6.86 21.64 -19.52
CA GLU A 547 7.34 22.47 -18.40
C GLU A 547 8.19 21.69 -17.37
N VAL A 548 7.94 20.39 -17.18
CA VAL A 548 8.75 19.50 -16.34
C VAL A 548 9.98 19.01 -17.10
N LEU A 549 9.80 18.65 -18.38
CA LEU A 549 10.89 18.21 -19.26
C LEU A 549 11.88 19.37 -19.59
N ASP A 550 11.46 20.62 -19.42
CA ASP A 550 12.30 21.82 -19.49
C ASP A 550 13.15 22.08 -18.26
N CYS A 551 12.85 21.44 -17.12
CA CYS A 551 13.74 21.42 -15.97
C CYS A 551 14.90 20.40 -16.12
N LEU A 552 14.88 19.54 -17.16
CA LEU A 552 15.89 18.49 -17.34
C LEU A 552 17.17 18.99 -18.05
N PRO A 553 18.34 18.40 -17.79
CA PRO A 553 19.59 18.76 -18.47
C PRO A 553 19.49 18.63 -19.99
N LYS A 554 19.62 19.76 -20.71
CA LYS A 554 19.43 19.82 -22.18
C LYS A 554 20.63 19.33 -23.00
N ASN A 555 21.82 19.28 -22.41
CA ASN A 555 23.02 18.79 -23.07
C ASN A 555 23.12 17.27 -22.89
N LEU A 556 22.65 16.51 -23.89
CA LEU A 556 22.70 15.05 -23.91
C LEU A 556 23.69 14.54 -24.97
N PRO A 557 24.52 13.51 -24.69
CA PRO A 557 24.66 12.81 -23.41
C PRO A 557 25.23 13.72 -22.32
N TRP A 558 24.64 13.67 -21.12
CA TRP A 558 25.05 14.50 -20.00
C TRP A 558 26.35 13.98 -19.38
N THR A 559 27.22 14.91 -18.96
CA THR A 559 28.48 14.61 -18.28
C THR A 559 28.66 15.54 -17.08
N ILE A 560 29.37 15.07 -16.05
CA ILE A 560 29.57 15.83 -14.81
C ILE A 560 30.40 17.09 -15.09
N PRO A 561 29.92 18.30 -14.74
CA PRO A 561 30.71 19.52 -14.93
C PRO A 561 32.02 19.50 -14.11
N PRO A 562 33.16 19.94 -14.67
CA PRO A 562 34.46 19.93 -13.98
C PRO A 562 34.46 20.71 -12.65
N GLU A 563 33.62 21.72 -12.52
CA GLU A 563 33.39 22.51 -11.32
C GLU A 563 32.56 21.79 -10.24
N GLU A 564 31.71 20.82 -10.60
CA GLU A 564 31.08 19.92 -9.60
C GLU A 564 32.07 18.85 -9.14
N MET A 565 32.84 18.26 -10.07
CA MET A 565 33.89 17.29 -9.76
C MET A 565 34.88 17.85 -8.71
N LYS A 566 35.21 19.14 -8.77
CA LYS A 566 36.09 19.84 -7.81
C LYS A 566 35.49 20.08 -6.42
N LYS A 567 34.17 20.02 -6.24
CA LYS A 567 33.48 20.24 -4.95
C LYS A 567 33.26 18.95 -4.15
N ARG A 568 33.48 17.79 -4.77
CA ARG A 568 33.03 16.48 -4.31
C ARG A 568 34.22 15.58 -3.96
N ARG A 569 34.03 14.62 -3.05
CA ARG A 569 35.04 13.56 -2.82
C ARG A 569 35.02 12.64 -4.04
N ASP A 570 36.13 12.59 -4.79
CA ASP A 570 36.31 11.62 -5.87
C ASP A 570 36.52 10.23 -5.26
N LEU A 571 35.67 9.28 -5.65
CA LEU A 571 35.66 7.89 -5.19
C LEU A 571 35.67 6.91 -6.38
N ARG A 572 35.84 7.38 -7.63
CA ARG A 572 35.75 6.58 -8.87
C ARG A 572 36.85 5.52 -9.07
N LYS A 573 37.65 5.25 -8.04
CA LYS A 573 38.76 4.27 -8.01
C LYS A 573 38.65 3.29 -6.84
N GLU A 574 37.56 3.38 -6.09
CA GLU A 574 37.24 2.49 -4.98
C GLU A 574 36.25 1.44 -5.49
N CYS A 575 36.41 0.19 -5.07
CA CYS A 575 35.51 -0.90 -5.46
C CYS A 575 34.10 -0.64 -4.89
N ILE A 576 33.20 -0.15 -5.75
CA ILE A 576 31.83 0.27 -5.45
C ILE A 576 30.89 -0.44 -6.42
N PHE A 577 29.83 -1.08 -5.93
CA PHE A 577 28.87 -1.83 -6.74
C PHE A 577 27.44 -1.71 -6.18
N THR A 578 26.43 -2.02 -7.00
CA THR A 578 25.02 -2.09 -6.55
C THR A 578 24.59 -3.56 -6.35
N ILE A 579 23.57 -3.80 -5.53
CA ILE A 579 22.95 -5.12 -5.33
C ILE A 579 21.42 -4.96 -5.33
N ASP A 580 20.78 -5.32 -6.44
CA ASP A 580 19.37 -5.02 -6.72
C ASP A 580 18.60 -6.28 -7.16
N PRO A 581 17.27 -6.23 -7.40
CA PRO A 581 16.66 -7.17 -8.33
C PRO A 581 17.34 -7.08 -9.70
N ALA A 582 17.51 -8.21 -10.39
CA ALA A 582 18.08 -8.24 -11.74
C ALA A 582 17.40 -7.25 -12.70
N THR A 583 16.09 -7.07 -12.49
CA THR A 583 15.13 -6.25 -13.24
C THR A 583 15.20 -4.75 -12.97
N ALA A 584 15.84 -4.31 -11.88
CA ALA A 584 15.80 -2.92 -11.44
C ALA A 584 16.45 -1.96 -12.47
N ARG A 585 15.90 -0.75 -12.58
CA ARG A 585 16.35 0.28 -13.53
C ARG A 585 16.77 1.56 -12.80
N ASP A 586 16.06 1.84 -11.71
CA ASP A 586 16.20 2.93 -10.75
C ASP A 586 17.10 2.52 -9.57
N LEU A 587 18.42 2.45 -9.82
CA LEU A 587 19.42 2.05 -8.84
C LEU A 587 19.74 3.25 -7.93
N ASP A 588 19.11 3.31 -6.75
CA ASP A 588 19.29 4.39 -5.78
C ASP A 588 20.61 4.31 -5.00
N ASP A 589 21.08 3.10 -4.69
CA ASP A 589 22.15 2.86 -3.72
C ASP A 589 23.27 1.93 -4.24
N ALA A 590 24.49 2.22 -3.77
CA ALA A 590 25.68 1.43 -4.03
C ALA A 590 26.51 1.27 -2.73
N LEU A 591 27.24 0.17 -2.64
CA LEU A 591 28.02 -0.23 -1.46
C LEU A 591 29.51 -0.34 -1.78
N SER A 592 30.35 -0.10 -0.78
CA SER A 592 31.79 -0.45 -0.78
C SER A 592 32.23 -0.95 0.59
N CYS A 593 33.20 -1.86 0.63
CA CYS A 593 33.78 -2.37 1.87
C CYS A 593 35.26 -2.72 1.71
N LYS A 594 36.12 -1.92 2.33
CA LYS A 594 37.59 -1.96 2.19
C LYS A 594 38.22 -2.29 3.53
N GLN A 595 38.94 -3.40 3.62
CA GLN A 595 39.66 -3.74 4.87
C GLN A 595 40.86 -2.81 5.06
N LEU A 596 41.06 -2.33 6.29
CA LEU A 596 42.11 -1.40 6.67
C LEU A 596 43.27 -2.15 7.36
N PRO A 597 44.50 -1.59 7.34
CA PRO A 597 45.69 -2.23 7.94
C PRO A 597 45.61 -2.50 9.45
N ASP A 598 44.61 -1.97 10.15
CA ASP A 598 44.35 -2.20 11.58
C ASP A 598 43.23 -3.23 11.84
N GLY A 599 42.78 -3.95 10.80
CA GLY A 599 41.75 -4.99 10.89
C GLY A 599 40.30 -4.49 10.90
N ASN A 600 40.09 -3.17 10.96
CA ASN A 600 38.78 -2.54 10.76
C ASN A 600 38.45 -2.43 9.25
N PHE A 601 37.27 -1.92 8.92
CA PHE A 601 36.85 -1.64 7.55
C PHE A 601 36.52 -0.15 7.35
N GLU A 602 36.81 0.41 6.18
CA GLU A 602 36.12 1.59 5.64
C GLU A 602 34.93 1.06 4.82
N LEU A 603 33.71 1.47 5.19
CA LEU A 603 32.47 1.00 4.58
C LEU A 603 31.68 2.20 4.08
N GLY A 604 31.32 2.18 2.80
CA GLY A 604 30.55 3.24 2.15
C GLY A 604 29.14 2.80 1.75
N VAL A 605 28.18 3.68 2.02
CA VAL A 605 26.84 3.67 1.40
C VAL A 605 26.75 4.94 0.54
N HIS A 606 26.54 4.77 -0.75
CA HIS A 606 26.57 5.84 -1.75
C HIS A 606 25.18 5.95 -2.39
N ILE A 607 24.45 7.03 -2.13
CA ILE A 607 23.07 7.22 -2.60
C ILE A 607 23.03 8.23 -3.75
N ALA A 608 22.22 7.99 -4.79
CA ALA A 608 22.03 8.90 -5.92
C ALA A 608 21.71 10.34 -5.48
N ASP A 609 22.49 11.33 -5.95
CA ASP A 609 22.31 12.75 -5.58
C ASP A 609 21.22 13.42 -6.44
N VAL A 610 20.00 12.91 -6.34
CA VAL A 610 18.81 13.46 -7.01
C VAL A 610 18.58 14.93 -6.63
N SER A 611 18.99 15.34 -5.42
CA SER A 611 18.96 16.73 -4.95
C SER A 611 19.91 17.69 -5.68
N TYR A 612 20.71 17.21 -6.62
CA TYR A 612 21.44 18.04 -7.59
C TYR A 612 20.61 18.31 -8.86
N PHE A 613 19.75 17.38 -9.28
CA PHE A 613 18.95 17.49 -10.50
C PHE A 613 17.54 18.05 -10.25
N VAL A 614 16.98 17.84 -9.06
CA VAL A 614 15.66 18.35 -8.65
C VAL A 614 15.87 19.60 -7.77
N GLU A 615 16.12 20.74 -8.43
CA GLU A 615 16.19 22.05 -7.79
C GLU A 615 14.86 22.40 -7.09
N GLU A 616 14.93 23.14 -5.98
CA GLU A 616 13.78 23.50 -5.14
C GLU A 616 12.83 24.49 -5.86
N ASP A 617 11.52 24.36 -5.62
CA ASP A 617 10.42 25.22 -6.12
C ASP A 617 10.21 25.27 -7.66
N ASN A 618 10.87 24.41 -8.45
CA ASN A 618 10.65 24.34 -9.90
C ASN A 618 9.50 23.36 -10.30
N SER A 619 9.16 23.28 -11.59
CA SER A 619 8.07 22.43 -12.09
C SER A 619 8.31 20.93 -11.84
N LEU A 620 9.56 20.48 -11.91
CA LEU A 620 9.98 19.12 -11.62
C LEU A 620 9.86 18.79 -10.12
N ASP A 621 10.23 19.70 -9.24
CA ASP A 621 10.01 19.59 -7.79
C ASP A 621 8.51 19.54 -7.45
N SER A 622 7.71 20.40 -8.10
CA SER A 622 6.26 20.45 -7.92
C SER A 622 5.56 19.15 -8.30
N ILE A 623 5.99 18.45 -9.38
CA ILE A 623 5.42 17.15 -9.74
C ILE A 623 5.99 16.00 -8.90
N ALA A 624 7.28 16.04 -8.54
CA ALA A 624 7.90 15.06 -7.65
C ALA A 624 7.24 15.08 -6.26
N SER A 625 7.02 16.28 -5.71
CA SER A 625 6.29 16.52 -4.46
C SER A 625 4.84 16.04 -4.55
N ARG A 626 4.17 16.27 -5.68
CA ARG A 626 2.78 15.84 -5.91
C ARG A 626 2.64 14.32 -5.96
N ARG A 627 3.51 13.61 -6.69
CA ARG A 627 3.53 12.14 -6.75
C ARG A 627 4.01 11.53 -5.42
N ALA A 628 5.01 12.16 -4.80
CA ALA A 628 5.67 11.85 -3.53
C ALA A 628 6.37 10.47 -3.40
N THR A 629 5.96 9.49 -4.21
CA THR A 629 6.54 8.15 -4.30
C THR A 629 6.28 7.58 -5.70
N SER A 630 7.17 6.73 -6.20
CA SER A 630 6.84 5.82 -7.30
C SER A 630 5.81 4.78 -6.85
N VAL A 631 5.11 4.18 -7.80
CA VAL A 631 4.12 3.11 -7.57
C VAL A 631 4.47 1.90 -8.45
N TYR A 632 4.80 0.77 -7.83
CA TYR A 632 5.25 -0.44 -8.51
C TYR A 632 4.05 -1.39 -8.73
N MET A 633 3.61 -1.57 -9.96
CA MET A 633 2.59 -2.56 -10.32
C MET A 633 3.27 -3.83 -10.86
N VAL A 634 2.55 -4.95 -10.90
CA VAL A 634 3.11 -6.26 -11.29
C VAL A 634 3.72 -6.26 -12.71
N GLN A 635 3.21 -5.42 -13.61
CA GLN A 635 3.68 -5.32 -15.01
C GLN A 635 4.38 -4.00 -15.38
N LYS A 636 4.39 -2.99 -14.51
CA LYS A 636 4.96 -1.66 -14.81
C LYS A 636 5.13 -0.77 -13.57
N VAL A 637 6.07 0.17 -13.65
CA VAL A 637 6.26 1.22 -12.64
C VAL A 637 5.64 2.55 -13.09
N ILE A 638 4.91 3.23 -12.20
CA ILE A 638 4.56 4.65 -12.35
C ILE A 638 5.62 5.49 -11.61
N PRO A 639 6.51 6.21 -12.32
CA PRO A 639 7.67 6.83 -11.69
C PRO A 639 7.34 8.21 -11.09
N MET A 640 8.04 8.55 -10.00
CA MET A 640 7.98 9.87 -9.38
C MET A 640 8.62 10.98 -10.25
N LEU A 641 9.70 10.64 -10.96
CA LEU A 641 10.48 11.55 -11.80
C LEU A 641 10.49 11.08 -13.27
N PRO A 642 10.88 11.94 -14.25
CA PRO A 642 11.05 11.53 -15.64
C PRO A 642 12.08 10.41 -15.81
N ARG A 643 11.84 9.50 -16.77
CA ARG A 643 12.68 8.30 -17.01
C ARG A 643 14.17 8.62 -17.22
N LEU A 644 14.49 9.76 -17.85
CA LEU A 644 15.85 10.26 -18.02
C LEU A 644 16.59 10.46 -16.67
N LEU A 645 15.90 10.85 -15.60
CA LEU A 645 16.49 10.89 -14.26
C LEU A 645 16.49 9.50 -13.62
N CYS A 646 15.35 8.80 -13.64
CA CYS A 646 15.17 7.52 -12.96
C CYS A 646 16.10 6.42 -13.44
N GLU A 647 16.29 6.28 -14.76
CA GLU A 647 16.92 5.11 -15.38
C GLU A 647 18.31 5.43 -15.95
N GLU A 648 18.57 6.70 -16.30
CA GLU A 648 19.85 7.12 -16.88
C GLU A 648 20.70 7.97 -15.91
N LEU A 649 20.30 9.20 -15.61
CA LEU A 649 21.19 10.22 -15.02
C LEU A 649 21.40 10.10 -13.51
N CYS A 650 20.38 9.77 -12.74
CA CYS A 650 20.51 9.58 -11.28
C CYS A 650 20.87 8.14 -10.92
N SER A 651 20.34 7.17 -11.67
CA SER A 651 20.59 5.73 -11.46
C SER A 651 22.08 5.42 -11.45
N LEU A 652 22.53 4.65 -10.45
CA LEU A 652 23.92 4.27 -10.21
C LEU A 652 24.41 3.13 -11.13
N ASN A 653 24.07 3.27 -12.42
CA ASN A 653 24.46 2.38 -13.51
C ASN A 653 25.98 2.12 -13.54
N PRO A 654 26.41 0.89 -13.88
CA PRO A 654 27.81 0.53 -13.88
C PRO A 654 28.60 1.21 -15.00
N LEU A 655 29.93 1.20 -14.86
CA LEU A 655 30.93 1.71 -15.81
C LEU A 655 30.74 3.20 -16.18
N THR A 656 30.01 3.96 -15.35
CA THR A 656 29.68 5.36 -15.62
C THR A 656 29.83 6.24 -14.38
N ASP A 657 30.48 7.39 -14.53
CA ASP A 657 30.58 8.42 -13.49
C ASP A 657 29.19 8.90 -13.02
N ARG A 658 28.93 8.85 -11.71
CA ARG A 658 27.65 9.24 -11.09
C ARG A 658 27.83 10.10 -9.84
N LEU A 659 26.92 11.08 -9.68
CA LEU A 659 26.88 11.96 -8.52
C LEU A 659 26.13 11.28 -7.36
N THR A 660 26.78 11.21 -6.20
CA THR A 660 26.17 10.62 -4.99
C THR A 660 26.31 11.50 -3.76
N PHE A 661 25.41 11.28 -2.81
CA PHE A 661 25.56 11.64 -1.41
C PHE A 661 25.99 10.39 -0.66
N SER A 662 27.21 10.38 -0.13
CA SER A 662 27.77 9.22 0.56
C SER A 662 27.76 9.38 2.08
N VAL A 663 27.51 8.27 2.76
CA VAL A 663 27.84 8.06 4.18
C VAL A 663 28.97 7.04 4.22
N ILE A 664 30.06 7.36 4.92
CA ILE A 664 31.23 6.48 5.03
C ILE A 664 31.60 6.33 6.50
N TRP A 665 31.72 5.09 6.96
CA TRP A 665 32.13 4.76 8.32
C TRP A 665 33.48 4.06 8.35
N LYS A 666 34.23 4.29 9.42
CA LYS A 666 35.19 3.28 9.90
C LYS A 666 34.47 2.39 10.89
N ILE A 667 34.46 1.08 10.65
CA ILE A 667 33.64 0.11 11.37
C ILE A 667 34.45 -1.13 11.77
N THR A 668 34.19 -1.70 12.95
CA THR A 668 34.84 -2.97 13.36
C THR A 668 34.20 -4.17 12.66
N PRO A 669 34.83 -5.37 12.65
CA PRO A 669 34.23 -6.60 12.10
C PRO A 669 32.88 -6.96 12.74
N GLU A 670 32.65 -6.57 13.99
CA GLU A 670 31.40 -6.75 14.72
C GLU A 670 30.34 -5.69 14.37
N GLY A 671 30.60 -4.75 13.45
CA GLY A 671 29.66 -3.70 13.07
C GLY A 671 29.66 -2.45 13.96
N LYS A 672 30.64 -2.27 14.86
CA LYS A 672 30.71 -1.07 15.71
C LYS A 672 31.31 0.11 14.94
N ILE A 673 30.56 1.19 14.78
CA ILE A 673 31.07 2.45 14.22
C ILE A 673 32.16 3.03 15.14
N LEU A 674 33.29 3.40 14.54
CA LEU A 674 34.42 4.10 15.18
C LEU A 674 34.49 5.57 14.75
N SER A 675 34.18 5.87 13.50
CA SER A 675 34.06 7.23 12.96
C SER A 675 33.08 7.26 11.79
N GLU A 676 32.51 8.43 11.52
CA GLU A 676 31.43 8.64 10.54
C GLU A 676 31.72 9.91 9.72
N TRP A 677 31.48 9.86 8.42
CA TRP A 677 31.61 10.97 7.48
C TRP A 677 30.40 11.02 6.54
N PHE A 678 29.90 12.23 6.27
CA PHE A 678 28.88 12.49 5.28
C PHE A 678 29.43 13.47 4.24
N GLY A 679 29.09 13.30 2.96
CA GLY A 679 29.40 14.30 1.96
C GLY A 679 28.96 13.94 0.55
N ARG A 680 28.88 14.97 -0.31
CA ARG A 680 28.70 14.81 -1.75
C ARG A 680 29.99 14.27 -2.39
N SER A 681 29.85 13.28 -3.24
CA SER A 681 30.93 12.53 -3.89
C SER A 681 30.63 12.30 -5.38
N VAL A 682 31.61 11.71 -6.06
CA VAL A 682 31.43 11.10 -7.39
C VAL A 682 31.95 9.67 -7.34
N ILE A 683 31.16 8.72 -7.83
CA ILE A 683 31.52 7.29 -7.90
C ILE A 683 31.50 6.82 -9.36
N CYS A 684 32.12 5.67 -9.62
CA CYS A 684 31.83 4.85 -10.80
C CYS A 684 31.51 3.46 -10.25
N SER A 685 30.34 2.90 -10.58
CA SER A 685 29.97 1.56 -10.11
C SER A 685 30.67 0.51 -10.99
N CYS A 686 31.46 -0.38 -10.39
CA CYS A 686 32.23 -1.37 -11.16
C CYS A 686 31.38 -2.52 -11.67
N VAL A 687 30.21 -2.79 -11.07
CA VAL A 687 29.25 -3.81 -11.51
C VAL A 687 27.86 -3.56 -10.89
N LYS A 688 26.79 -3.91 -11.62
CA LYS A 688 25.43 -4.05 -11.09
C LYS A 688 25.17 -5.52 -10.73
N LEU A 689 25.26 -5.91 -9.47
CA LEU A 689 24.91 -7.28 -9.05
C LEU A 689 23.40 -7.44 -8.90
N SER A 690 22.93 -8.68 -9.09
CA SER A 690 21.59 -9.07 -8.65
C SER A 690 21.66 -9.64 -7.22
N TYR A 691 20.54 -9.68 -6.50
CA TYR A 691 20.44 -10.42 -5.25
C TYR A 691 20.88 -11.89 -5.37
N ASP A 692 20.69 -12.53 -6.53
CA ASP A 692 21.13 -13.92 -6.76
C ASP A 692 22.63 -14.04 -7.07
N HIS A 693 23.24 -13.05 -7.75
CA HIS A 693 24.70 -13.01 -7.92
C HIS A 693 25.38 -12.82 -6.54
N ALA A 694 24.87 -11.87 -5.74
CA ALA A 694 25.36 -11.63 -4.39
C ALA A 694 25.10 -12.80 -3.43
N GLN A 695 23.96 -13.50 -3.55
CA GLN A 695 23.69 -14.71 -2.77
C GLN A 695 24.64 -15.85 -3.18
N SER A 696 24.89 -16.04 -4.48
CA SER A 696 25.84 -17.05 -4.97
C SER A 696 27.24 -16.82 -4.42
N MET A 697 27.71 -15.56 -4.40
CA MET A 697 28.97 -15.14 -3.77
C MET A 697 29.01 -15.48 -2.26
N ILE A 698 27.89 -15.32 -1.55
CA ILE A 698 27.76 -15.63 -0.11
C ILE A 698 27.77 -17.14 0.16
N GLU A 699 27.09 -17.93 -0.69
CA GLU A 699 26.95 -19.39 -0.52
C GLU A 699 28.19 -20.17 -0.96
N ALA A 700 28.98 -19.61 -1.88
CA ALA A 700 30.20 -20.22 -2.40
C ALA A 700 31.45 -19.34 -2.14
N PRO A 701 31.87 -19.16 -0.86
CA PRO A 701 32.95 -18.23 -0.50
C PRO A 701 34.33 -18.62 -1.07
N ASP A 702 34.58 -19.91 -1.26
CA ASP A 702 35.86 -20.43 -1.79
C ASP A 702 35.85 -20.58 -3.33
N LYS A 703 34.78 -20.17 -4.02
CA LYS A 703 34.63 -20.32 -5.47
C LYS A 703 35.22 -19.12 -6.20
N MET A 704 36.13 -19.38 -7.13
CA MET A 704 36.50 -18.39 -8.15
C MET A 704 35.38 -18.30 -9.20
N PHE A 705 34.72 -17.15 -9.29
CA PHE A 705 33.67 -16.89 -10.28
C PHE A 705 34.28 -16.50 -11.63
N SER A 706 33.69 -16.94 -12.74
CA SER A 706 34.12 -16.54 -14.07
C SER A 706 33.35 -15.34 -14.60
N ALA A 707 33.87 -14.66 -15.63
CA ALA A 707 33.25 -13.47 -16.20
C ALA A 707 31.91 -13.75 -16.91
N GLU A 708 31.64 -15.02 -17.25
CA GLU A 708 30.40 -15.49 -17.86
C GLU A 708 29.28 -15.75 -16.83
N GLU A 709 29.63 -15.90 -15.55
CA GLU A 709 28.67 -16.12 -14.44
C GLU A 709 28.16 -14.80 -13.82
N LEU A 710 28.73 -13.67 -14.23
CA LEU A 710 28.48 -12.36 -13.66
C LEU A 710 28.10 -11.32 -14.74
N PRO A 711 27.37 -10.27 -14.38
CA PRO A 711 27.09 -9.15 -15.29
C PRO A 711 28.38 -8.34 -15.54
N PRO A 712 28.45 -7.51 -16.59
CA PRO A 712 29.66 -6.82 -17.00
C PRO A 712 30.36 -6.06 -15.86
N VAL A 713 31.64 -6.36 -15.66
CA VAL A 713 32.50 -5.84 -14.59
C VAL A 713 33.55 -4.89 -15.18
N ASP A 714 33.91 -3.83 -14.45
CA ASP A 714 35.01 -2.93 -14.81
C ASP A 714 36.36 -3.68 -14.79
N PRO A 715 37.16 -3.64 -15.87
CA PRO A 715 38.45 -4.34 -15.94
C PRO A 715 39.52 -3.81 -14.97
N THR A 716 39.26 -2.71 -14.25
CA THR A 716 40.14 -2.20 -13.18
C THR A 716 39.89 -2.87 -11.83
N HIS A 717 38.73 -3.50 -11.61
CA HIS A 717 38.36 -4.17 -10.37
C HIS A 717 38.17 -5.68 -10.59
N PRO A 718 39.07 -6.55 -10.08
CA PRO A 718 38.95 -7.99 -10.28
C PRO A 718 37.74 -8.56 -9.54
N ILE A 719 37.15 -9.61 -10.10
CA ILE A 719 35.99 -10.31 -9.52
C ILE A 719 36.24 -10.73 -8.07
N ASP A 720 37.45 -11.19 -7.75
CA ASP A 720 37.87 -11.59 -6.39
C ASP A 720 37.79 -10.42 -5.38
N GLU A 721 38.04 -9.17 -5.77
CA GLU A 721 37.90 -7.99 -4.89
C GLU A 721 36.42 -7.74 -4.57
N ILE A 722 35.56 -7.81 -5.58
CA ILE A 722 34.10 -7.62 -5.45
C ILE A 722 33.50 -8.73 -4.59
N HIS A 723 33.88 -9.99 -4.85
CA HIS A 723 33.45 -11.16 -4.08
C HIS A 723 33.88 -11.04 -2.61
N GLN A 724 35.14 -10.70 -2.35
CA GLN A 724 35.64 -10.51 -0.99
C GLN A 724 34.94 -9.32 -0.29
N ALA A 725 34.61 -8.24 -1.00
CA ALA A 725 33.83 -7.13 -0.47
C ALA A 725 32.39 -7.55 -0.11
N VAL A 726 31.71 -8.35 -0.95
CA VAL A 726 30.39 -8.92 -0.65
C VAL A 726 30.43 -9.84 0.58
N LEU A 727 31.46 -10.69 0.71
CA LEU A 727 31.66 -11.54 1.89
C LEU A 727 31.89 -10.72 3.17
N ASN A 728 32.67 -9.64 3.09
CA ASN A 728 32.91 -8.72 4.21
C ASN A 728 31.62 -7.99 4.62
N LEU A 729 30.87 -7.46 3.64
CA LEU A 729 29.56 -6.83 3.84
C LEU A 729 28.56 -7.80 4.50
N HIS A 730 28.46 -9.04 4.01
CA HIS A 730 27.60 -10.08 4.60
C HIS A 730 27.98 -10.36 6.07
N SER A 731 29.28 -10.53 6.37
CA SER A 731 29.76 -10.80 7.72
C SER A 731 29.39 -9.67 8.70
N ILE A 732 29.63 -8.42 8.30
CA ILE A 732 29.30 -7.22 9.10
C ILE A 732 27.78 -7.08 9.25
N ALA A 733 27.01 -7.24 8.18
CA ALA A 733 25.54 -7.18 8.22
C ALA A 733 24.96 -8.26 9.14
N LYS A 734 25.48 -9.50 9.12
CA LYS A 734 25.06 -10.58 10.02
C LYS A 734 25.25 -10.20 11.49
N ASN A 735 26.35 -9.52 11.81
CA ASN A 735 26.64 -9.01 13.15
C ASN A 735 25.72 -7.82 13.55
N LEU A 736 25.54 -6.85 12.67
CA LEU A 736 24.60 -5.73 12.84
C LEU A 736 23.17 -6.24 13.07
N ARG A 737 22.72 -7.22 12.28
CA ARG A 737 21.41 -7.85 12.40
C ARG A 737 21.21 -8.53 13.74
N ALA A 738 22.19 -9.32 14.19
CA ALA A 738 22.15 -9.97 15.48
C ALA A 738 22.07 -8.95 16.64
N GLN A 739 22.77 -7.82 16.53
CA GLN A 739 22.70 -6.71 17.49
C GLN A 739 21.35 -5.98 17.44
N ARG A 740 20.76 -5.77 16.26
CA ARG A 740 19.45 -5.14 16.08
C ARG A 740 18.33 -5.96 16.72
N PHE A 741 18.30 -7.27 16.50
CA PHE A 741 17.26 -8.13 17.09
C PHE A 741 17.49 -8.44 18.58
N SER A 742 18.74 -8.61 19.05
CA SER A 742 19.03 -8.71 20.50
C SER A 742 18.80 -7.38 21.24
N GLY A 743 18.99 -6.25 20.55
CA GLY A 743 18.56 -4.92 20.96
C GLY A 743 17.04 -4.70 20.93
N GLY A 744 16.23 -5.71 20.60
CA GLY A 744 14.78 -5.70 20.74
C GLY A 744 13.98 -5.21 19.54
N ALA A 745 14.54 -5.26 18.33
CA ALA A 745 13.79 -5.04 17.09
C ALA A 745 12.80 -6.19 16.80
N LEU A 746 11.87 -5.91 15.88
CA LEU A 746 10.75 -6.75 15.47
C LEU A 746 10.64 -6.78 13.95
N ARG A 747 10.52 -7.99 13.39
CA ARG A 747 10.13 -8.27 12.01
C ARG A 747 8.79 -9.03 12.04
N LEU A 748 7.82 -8.58 11.24
CA LEU A 748 6.48 -9.16 11.08
C LEU A 748 6.13 -9.13 9.59
N ASP A 749 6.81 -9.98 8.85
CA ASP A 749 6.65 -10.05 7.41
C ASP A 749 5.50 -10.98 7.05
N GLN A 750 4.88 -10.71 5.92
CA GLN A 750 3.80 -11.52 5.36
C GLN A 750 4.27 -12.02 4.00
N LEU A 751 3.86 -13.24 3.62
CA LEU A 751 4.20 -13.84 2.33
C LEU A 751 3.78 -12.90 1.19
N LYS A 752 4.75 -12.46 0.38
CA LYS A 752 4.52 -11.64 -0.81
C LYS A 752 4.53 -12.51 -2.07
N LEU A 753 3.60 -12.25 -2.98
CA LEU A 753 3.55 -12.93 -4.27
C LEU A 753 4.34 -12.15 -5.32
N SER A 754 5.30 -12.82 -5.96
CA SER A 754 5.92 -12.39 -7.21
C SER A 754 5.37 -13.22 -8.37
N PHE A 755 5.37 -12.66 -9.58
CA PHE A 755 4.76 -13.25 -10.77
C PHE A 755 5.78 -13.48 -11.88
N THR A 756 5.61 -14.56 -12.62
CA THR A 756 6.29 -14.80 -13.90
C THR A 756 5.32 -14.42 -15.00
N LEU A 757 5.62 -13.32 -15.72
CA LEU A 757 4.80 -12.84 -16.83
C LEU A 757 5.32 -13.35 -18.17
N ASP A 758 4.40 -13.56 -19.09
CA ASP A 758 4.69 -13.76 -20.51
C ASP A 758 5.20 -12.46 -21.14
N LYS A 759 6.27 -12.53 -21.93
CA LYS A 759 6.98 -11.34 -22.44
C LYS A 759 6.23 -10.58 -23.55
N GLU A 760 5.30 -11.24 -24.26
CA GLU A 760 4.58 -10.64 -25.39
C GLU A 760 3.17 -10.20 -25.00
N THR A 761 2.50 -10.97 -24.15
CA THR A 761 1.11 -10.74 -23.72
C THR A 761 0.98 -10.09 -22.35
N MET A 762 2.06 -10.06 -21.54
CA MET A 762 2.07 -9.62 -20.13
C MET A 762 1.13 -10.41 -19.20
N MET A 763 0.63 -11.57 -19.65
CA MET A 763 -0.23 -12.46 -18.86
C MET A 763 0.59 -13.25 -17.84
N PRO A 764 0.07 -13.51 -16.62
CA PRO A 764 0.78 -14.32 -15.63
C PRO A 764 0.84 -15.80 -16.03
N GLN A 765 2.03 -16.29 -16.37
CA GLN A 765 2.31 -17.71 -16.59
C GLN A 765 2.50 -18.48 -15.27
N GLY A 766 2.86 -17.78 -14.19
CA GLY A 766 3.16 -18.38 -12.90
C GLY A 766 3.17 -17.35 -11.77
N CYS A 767 3.11 -17.83 -10.53
CA CYS A 767 3.37 -17.03 -9.33
C CYS A 767 4.08 -17.86 -8.26
N TYR A 768 4.84 -17.19 -7.40
CA TYR A 768 5.62 -17.79 -6.33
C TYR A 768 5.72 -16.84 -5.14
N VAL A 769 6.06 -17.38 -3.96
CA VAL A 769 6.35 -16.56 -2.77
C VAL A 769 7.77 -16.02 -2.86
N TYR A 770 7.93 -14.70 -2.70
CA TYR A 770 9.23 -14.03 -2.73
C TYR A 770 10.14 -14.53 -1.61
N GLN A 771 11.38 -14.93 -1.95
CA GLN A 771 12.35 -15.46 -0.99
C GLN A 771 13.30 -14.37 -0.49
N TYR A 772 13.22 -14.02 0.79
CA TYR A 772 14.10 -13.03 1.42
C TYR A 772 15.43 -13.64 1.89
N ARG A 773 16.44 -13.57 1.03
CA ARG A 773 17.77 -14.23 1.15
C ARG A 773 18.78 -13.39 1.94
N ASP A 774 19.99 -13.90 2.15
CA ASP A 774 21.03 -13.19 2.93
C ASP A 774 21.58 -11.97 2.19
N SER A 775 21.59 -11.98 0.86
CA SER A 775 21.87 -10.78 0.04
C SER A 775 20.86 -9.65 0.25
N ASN A 776 19.56 -9.94 0.44
CA ASN A 776 18.58 -8.91 0.83
C ASN A 776 18.87 -8.37 2.25
N LYS A 777 19.21 -9.25 3.19
CA LYS A 777 19.54 -8.88 4.59
C LYS A 777 20.80 -8.01 4.67
N LEU A 778 21.79 -8.27 3.80
CA LEU A 778 23.01 -7.49 3.66
C LEU A 778 22.68 -6.03 3.36
N VAL A 779 21.88 -5.76 2.32
CA VAL A 779 21.51 -4.40 1.94
C VAL A 779 20.58 -3.75 2.99
N GLU A 780 19.65 -4.52 3.60
CA GLU A 780 18.78 -4.01 4.69
C GLU A 780 19.58 -3.37 5.83
N GLU A 781 20.60 -4.04 6.39
CA GLU A 781 21.30 -3.48 7.55
C GLU A 781 22.06 -2.19 7.21
N PHE A 782 22.68 -2.08 6.04
CA PHE A 782 23.43 -0.87 5.66
C PHE A 782 22.51 0.28 5.26
N MET A 783 21.37 0.01 4.62
CA MET A 783 20.35 1.04 4.40
C MET A 783 19.72 1.51 5.72
N LEU A 784 19.44 0.59 6.66
CA LEU A 784 19.01 0.98 8.01
C LEU A 784 20.08 1.82 8.71
N LEU A 785 21.36 1.45 8.62
CA LEU A 785 22.46 2.20 9.24
C LEU A 785 22.58 3.61 8.67
N ALA A 786 22.53 3.77 7.34
CA ALA A 786 22.53 5.08 6.67
C ALA A 786 21.33 5.94 7.06
N ASN A 787 20.14 5.35 7.10
CA ASN A 787 18.90 6.04 7.49
C ASN A 787 18.93 6.50 8.97
N ILE A 788 19.45 5.68 9.89
CA ILE A 788 19.63 6.04 11.31
C ILE A 788 20.71 7.12 11.47
N ALA A 789 21.84 6.99 10.78
CA ALA A 789 22.94 7.96 10.80
C ALA A 789 22.47 9.35 10.33
N THR A 790 21.84 9.41 9.15
CA THR A 790 21.29 10.65 8.59
C THR A 790 20.21 11.26 9.51
N ALA A 791 19.30 10.44 10.07
CA ALA A 791 18.29 10.91 11.03
C ALA A 791 18.90 11.61 12.26
N ASN A 792 19.95 11.02 12.85
CA ASN A 792 20.68 11.61 13.97
C ASN A 792 21.39 12.91 13.56
N HIS A 793 21.99 12.95 12.36
CA HIS A 793 22.68 14.13 11.85
C HIS A 793 21.72 15.31 11.63
N ILE A 794 20.64 15.12 10.86
CA ILE A 794 19.72 16.21 10.52
C ILE A 794 18.98 16.71 11.74
N TYR A 795 18.59 15.83 12.68
CA TYR A 795 17.93 16.24 13.91
C TYR A 795 18.85 17.05 14.83
N ARG A 796 20.11 16.62 15.02
CA ARG A 796 21.12 17.38 15.78
C ARG A 796 21.37 18.77 15.20
N LYS A 797 21.24 18.92 13.88
CA LYS A 797 21.43 20.21 13.19
C LYS A 797 20.18 21.10 13.19
N PHE A 798 19.01 20.51 12.99
CA PHE A 798 17.75 21.21 12.73
C PHE A 798 16.60 20.65 13.59
N PRO A 799 16.67 20.76 14.94
CA PRO A 799 15.75 20.06 15.83
C PRO A 799 14.26 20.47 15.70
N GLY A 800 13.95 21.62 15.10
CA GLY A 800 12.59 22.08 14.81
C GLY A 800 12.13 21.96 13.34
N LEU A 801 12.93 21.33 12.47
CA LEU A 801 12.68 21.27 11.02
C LEU A 801 13.07 19.93 10.37
N ALA A 802 13.71 19.01 11.11
CA ALA A 802 14.09 17.71 10.58
C ALA A 802 12.85 16.89 10.17
N LEU A 803 12.86 16.37 8.94
CA LEU A 803 11.91 15.38 8.47
C LEU A 803 12.38 13.99 8.95
N LEU A 804 11.61 13.39 9.86
CA LEU A 804 11.87 12.07 10.43
C LEU A 804 10.71 11.10 10.16
N ARG A 805 10.92 9.81 10.43
CA ARG A 805 9.93 8.73 10.27
C ARG A 805 9.80 7.90 11.54
N ARG A 806 8.65 8.03 12.23
CA ARG A 806 8.33 7.35 13.50
C ARG A 806 7.36 6.19 13.27
N HIS A 807 7.34 5.21 14.18
CA HIS A 807 6.38 4.09 14.15
C HIS A 807 5.76 3.98 15.55
N PRO A 808 4.50 4.42 15.75
CA PRO A 808 3.81 4.35 17.05
C PRO A 808 3.65 2.91 17.57
N PRO A 809 3.63 2.69 18.90
CA PRO A 809 3.39 1.35 19.44
C PRO A 809 2.01 0.80 19.00
N PRO A 810 1.81 -0.53 19.05
CA PRO A 810 0.55 -1.17 18.70
C PRO A 810 -0.59 -0.67 19.58
N LYS A 811 -1.84 -0.77 19.10
CA LYS A 811 -3.00 -0.33 19.86
C LYS A 811 -3.20 -1.29 21.04
N ALA A 812 -2.81 -0.84 22.25
CA ALA A 812 -2.72 -1.66 23.46
C ALA A 812 -3.98 -2.52 23.73
N LYS A 813 -5.15 -1.98 23.43
CA LYS A 813 -6.43 -2.70 23.53
C LYS A 813 -6.55 -3.92 22.59
N MET A 814 -6.06 -3.79 21.36
CA MET A 814 -6.04 -4.89 20.39
C MET A 814 -4.93 -5.91 20.73
N VAL A 815 -3.89 -5.47 21.43
CA VAL A 815 -2.87 -6.34 22.04
C VAL A 815 -3.48 -7.15 23.19
N ASP A 816 -4.14 -6.50 24.15
CA ASP A 816 -4.88 -7.17 25.24
C ASP A 816 -5.86 -8.24 24.70
N GLU A 817 -6.60 -7.90 23.64
CA GLU A 817 -7.55 -8.85 23.02
C GLU A 817 -6.88 -10.03 22.30
N LEU A 818 -5.66 -9.85 21.79
CA LEU A 818 -4.87 -10.90 21.16
C LEU A 818 -4.19 -11.78 22.21
N GLN A 819 -3.61 -11.21 23.27
CA GLN A 819 -3.05 -11.94 24.40
C GLN A 819 -4.11 -12.89 24.99
N GLU A 820 -5.27 -12.34 25.37
CA GLU A 820 -6.41 -13.11 25.88
C GLU A 820 -6.89 -14.23 24.94
N LEU A 821 -6.59 -14.17 23.63
CA LEU A 821 -6.90 -15.23 22.66
C LEU A 821 -5.79 -16.29 22.62
N CYS A 822 -4.52 -15.87 22.56
CA CYS A 822 -3.36 -16.74 22.61
C CYS A 822 -3.32 -17.56 23.91
N ASP A 823 -3.56 -16.94 25.06
CA ASP A 823 -3.65 -17.59 26.37
C ASP A 823 -4.69 -18.74 26.35
N GLN A 824 -5.88 -18.48 25.78
CA GLN A 824 -6.98 -19.47 25.69
C GLN A 824 -6.68 -20.60 24.69
N LEU A 825 -5.90 -20.31 23.65
CA LEU A 825 -5.42 -21.29 22.68
C LEU A 825 -4.15 -22.03 23.17
N GLY A 826 -3.62 -21.71 24.34
CA GLY A 826 -2.43 -22.35 24.91
C GLY A 826 -1.13 -21.94 24.21
N ILE A 827 -1.05 -20.68 23.76
CA ILE A 827 0.07 -20.14 22.99
C ILE A 827 0.82 -19.11 23.83
N ASP A 828 2.01 -19.47 24.30
CA ASP A 828 2.91 -18.59 25.03
C ASP A 828 3.55 -17.56 24.07
N ILE A 829 3.00 -16.35 24.09
CA ILE A 829 3.46 -15.20 23.30
C ILE A 829 3.53 -13.97 24.21
N ASP A 830 4.63 -13.23 24.13
CA ASP A 830 4.86 -12.05 24.97
C ASP A 830 4.68 -10.78 24.14
N LEU A 831 3.54 -10.11 24.30
CA LEU A 831 3.20 -8.89 23.57
C LEU A 831 3.66 -7.60 24.28
N SER A 832 4.48 -7.68 25.34
CA SER A 832 4.91 -6.54 26.15
C SER A 832 5.81 -5.53 25.40
N SER A 833 6.53 -5.99 24.38
CA SER A 833 7.46 -5.17 23.60
C SER A 833 7.76 -5.77 22.23
N ALA A 834 8.33 -4.96 21.32
CA ALA A 834 8.74 -5.37 19.98
C ALA A 834 9.67 -6.61 20.02
N GLY A 835 10.75 -6.54 20.82
CA GLY A 835 11.71 -7.63 20.97
C GLY A 835 11.15 -8.88 21.66
N ALA A 836 10.22 -8.73 22.62
CA ALA A 836 9.59 -9.86 23.30
C ALA A 836 8.65 -10.64 22.36
N LEU A 837 7.88 -9.91 21.53
CA LEU A 837 7.05 -10.46 20.47
C LEU A 837 7.91 -11.18 19.43
N HIS A 838 8.99 -10.54 18.97
CA HIS A 838 9.90 -11.15 18.01
C HIS A 838 10.59 -12.41 18.56
N LYS A 839 10.96 -12.42 19.83
CA LYS A 839 11.55 -13.58 20.49
C LYS A 839 10.53 -14.72 20.58
N SER A 840 9.35 -14.48 21.13
CA SER A 840 8.32 -15.52 21.32
C SER A 840 7.82 -16.12 20.00
N LEU A 841 7.65 -15.32 18.93
CA LEU A 841 7.35 -15.83 17.57
C LEU A 841 8.46 -16.71 16.97
N ASN A 842 9.68 -16.70 17.52
CA ASN A 842 10.81 -17.50 17.04
C ASN A 842 11.28 -18.59 18.03
N THR A 843 10.86 -18.55 19.31
CA THR A 843 11.25 -19.57 20.31
C THR A 843 10.16 -20.59 20.61
N THR A 844 8.88 -20.24 20.47
CA THR A 844 7.75 -21.08 20.91
C THR A 844 7.23 -22.02 19.81
N LEU A 845 7.90 -22.05 18.66
CA LEU A 845 7.45 -22.72 17.43
C LEU A 845 8.62 -23.57 16.88
N GLY A 846 8.39 -24.88 16.76
CA GLY A 846 9.34 -25.88 16.23
C GLY A 846 9.49 -25.88 14.71
N ASP A 847 10.13 -26.93 14.21
CA ASP A 847 10.75 -27.01 12.87
C ASP A 847 9.95 -27.90 11.88
N ASP A 848 8.63 -27.97 12.06
CA ASP A 848 7.69 -28.74 11.24
C ASP A 848 6.75 -27.86 10.41
N GLU A 849 6.16 -28.42 9.34
CA GLU A 849 5.34 -27.66 8.37
C GLU A 849 4.08 -27.05 8.99
N TYR A 850 3.40 -27.79 9.88
CA TYR A 850 2.26 -27.28 10.64
C TYR A 850 2.65 -26.08 11.52
N THR A 851 3.80 -26.17 12.18
CA THR A 851 4.30 -25.10 13.06
C THR A 851 4.81 -23.89 12.27
N SER A 852 5.35 -24.10 11.06
CA SER A 852 5.66 -23.04 10.10
C SER A 852 4.38 -22.31 9.64
N ALA A 853 3.34 -23.05 9.21
CA ALA A 853 2.04 -22.49 8.85
C ALA A 853 1.40 -21.70 10.02
N ARG A 854 1.52 -22.23 11.25
CA ARG A 854 1.06 -21.57 12.48
C ARG A 854 1.83 -20.28 12.77
N LYS A 855 3.13 -20.22 12.44
CA LYS A 855 3.96 -19.00 12.53
C LYS A 855 3.45 -17.91 11.60
N GLU A 856 3.08 -18.24 10.36
CA GLU A 856 2.53 -17.28 9.41
C GLU A 856 1.16 -16.74 9.87
N VAL A 857 0.26 -17.62 10.33
CA VAL A 857 -1.04 -17.18 10.89
C VAL A 857 -0.85 -16.32 12.15
N LEU A 858 0.08 -16.67 13.05
CA LEU A 858 0.41 -15.85 14.22
C LEU A 858 1.04 -14.50 13.83
N THR A 859 1.91 -14.47 12.83
CA THR A 859 2.57 -13.25 12.33
C THR A 859 1.54 -12.30 11.71
N HIS A 860 0.59 -12.82 10.93
CA HIS A 860 -0.55 -12.03 10.48
C HIS A 860 -1.43 -11.58 11.66
N MET A 861 -1.78 -12.45 12.62
CA MET A 861 -2.55 -12.05 13.80
C MET A 861 -1.89 -10.89 14.58
N CYS A 862 -0.57 -10.95 14.76
CA CYS A 862 0.25 -9.94 15.44
C CYS A 862 0.46 -8.66 14.62
N SER A 863 0.34 -8.73 13.30
CA SER A 863 0.29 -7.56 12.43
C SER A 863 -0.96 -6.71 12.68
N ARG A 864 -2.09 -7.32 13.08
CA ARG A 864 -3.40 -6.62 13.15
C ARG A 864 -3.52 -5.54 14.22
N PRO A 865 -2.88 -5.61 15.40
CA PRO A 865 -2.79 -4.51 16.37
C PRO A 865 -1.85 -3.35 15.99
N MET A 866 -0.97 -3.52 15.01
CA MET A 866 0.09 -2.56 14.65
C MET A 866 -0.48 -1.21 14.16
N GLN A 867 0.41 -0.23 13.97
CA GLN A 867 0.10 1.06 13.38
C GLN A 867 1.01 1.32 12.18
N MET A 868 0.61 2.21 11.27
CA MET A 868 1.47 2.63 10.18
C MET A 868 2.55 3.58 10.71
N ALA A 869 3.79 3.42 10.26
CA ALA A 869 4.84 4.40 10.44
C ALA A 869 4.59 5.64 9.57
N LEU A 870 4.91 6.80 10.14
CA LEU A 870 4.56 8.12 9.64
C LEU A 870 5.82 8.99 9.52
N TYR A 871 5.97 9.66 8.38
CA TYR A 871 6.80 10.85 8.29
C TYR A 871 6.22 11.97 9.17
N PHE A 872 7.06 12.81 9.76
CA PHE A 872 6.66 13.97 10.56
C PHE A 872 7.79 15.01 10.63
N CYS A 873 7.42 16.27 10.87
CA CYS A 873 8.34 17.36 11.17
C CYS A 873 8.60 17.43 12.68
N THR A 874 9.86 17.45 13.11
CA THR A 874 10.22 17.48 14.54
C THR A 874 9.84 18.77 15.26
N GLY A 875 9.52 19.86 14.54
CA GLY A 875 8.97 21.08 15.13
C GLY A 875 7.49 20.98 15.53
N VAL A 876 6.76 19.98 15.02
CA VAL A 876 5.33 19.79 15.30
C VAL A 876 5.09 18.79 16.43
N VAL A 877 5.78 17.64 16.40
CA VAL A 877 5.72 16.65 17.49
C VAL A 877 6.68 17.08 18.59
N LYS A 878 6.15 17.52 19.74
CA LYS A 878 6.96 18.12 20.83
C LYS A 878 7.55 17.09 21.81
N GLU A 879 7.10 15.85 21.77
CA GLU A 879 7.52 14.79 22.67
C GLU A 879 8.50 13.86 21.94
N GLU A 880 9.80 13.98 22.22
CA GLU A 880 10.86 13.14 21.62
C GLU A 880 10.61 11.64 21.80
N GLN A 881 9.95 11.24 22.90
CA GLN A 881 9.56 9.84 23.14
C GLN A 881 8.62 9.27 22.07
N GLN A 882 7.87 10.13 21.36
CA GLN A 882 7.01 9.73 20.24
C GLN A 882 7.76 9.60 18.91
N PHE A 883 9.03 10.02 18.81
CA PHE A 883 9.84 9.93 17.59
C PHE A 883 10.29 8.49 17.32
N LYS A 884 10.32 7.67 18.38
CA LYS A 884 10.74 6.27 18.36
C LYS A 884 10.06 5.47 17.26
N HIS A 885 10.84 4.62 16.60
CA HIS A 885 10.32 3.61 15.70
C HIS A 885 10.09 2.30 16.46
N TYR A 886 8.82 1.91 16.70
CA TYR A 886 8.47 0.71 17.48
C TYR A 886 9.13 -0.57 16.93
N ALA A 887 8.95 -0.89 15.64
CA ALA A 887 9.44 -2.16 15.08
C ALA A 887 10.97 -2.25 15.03
N LEU A 888 11.66 -1.22 14.50
CA LEU A 888 13.13 -1.14 14.52
C LEU A 888 13.73 -0.92 15.92
N ASN A 889 12.92 -0.58 16.93
CA ASN A 889 13.27 -0.22 18.31
C ASN A 889 14.25 0.98 18.48
N VAL A 890 14.51 1.76 17.43
CA VAL A 890 15.43 2.91 17.44
C VAL A 890 14.75 4.24 17.84
N PRO A 891 15.45 5.19 18.50
CA PRO A 891 14.86 6.45 18.95
C PRO A 891 14.62 7.46 17.82
N LEU A 892 15.46 7.46 16.78
CA LEU A 892 15.37 8.33 15.61
C LEU A 892 15.56 7.49 14.34
N TYR A 893 14.74 7.77 13.33
CA TYR A 893 14.80 7.14 12.00
C TYR A 893 14.26 8.12 10.96
N THR A 894 14.66 7.98 9.71
CA THR A 894 14.12 8.72 8.56
C THR A 894 14.32 7.91 7.28
N HIS A 895 13.92 8.43 6.12
CA HIS A 895 14.32 7.88 4.83
C HIS A 895 15.26 8.86 4.09
N PHE A 896 16.38 8.33 3.62
CA PHE A 896 17.47 9.01 2.92
C PHE A 896 17.96 8.20 1.70
N THR A 897 17.79 6.88 1.73
CA THR A 897 18.45 5.92 0.83
C THR A 897 17.71 5.64 -0.48
N SER A 898 16.62 6.36 -0.82
CA SER A 898 15.88 6.10 -2.07
C SER A 898 15.25 7.34 -2.75
N PRO A 899 16.03 8.40 -3.04
CA PRO A 899 15.51 9.67 -3.53
C PRO A 899 15.04 9.65 -5.00
N ILE A 900 15.37 8.65 -5.82
CA ILE A 900 14.83 8.53 -7.19
C ILE A 900 13.31 8.28 -7.14
N ARG A 901 12.87 7.55 -6.11
CA ARG A 901 11.51 7.00 -5.98
C ARG A 901 10.74 7.43 -4.74
N ARG A 902 11.32 8.26 -3.85
CA ARG A 902 10.65 8.82 -2.67
C ARG A 902 11.02 10.30 -2.45
N TYR A 903 10.01 11.16 -2.33
CA TYR A 903 10.21 12.61 -2.16
C TYR A 903 10.69 13.00 -0.75
N ALA A 904 10.31 12.20 0.27
CA ALA A 904 10.81 12.39 1.63
C ALA A 904 12.35 12.36 1.69
N ASP A 905 12.96 11.43 0.96
CA ASP A 905 14.41 11.31 0.83
C ASP A 905 15.02 12.54 0.15
N ILE A 906 14.38 13.15 -0.86
CA ILE A 906 14.85 14.40 -1.47
C ILE A 906 14.87 15.55 -0.44
N ILE A 907 13.84 15.68 0.39
CA ILE A 907 13.81 16.68 1.49
C ILE A 907 14.96 16.40 2.49
N VAL A 908 15.20 15.13 2.83
CA VAL A 908 16.30 14.73 3.72
C VAL A 908 17.68 15.00 3.09
N HIS A 909 17.85 14.79 1.79
CA HIS A 909 19.06 15.17 1.06
C HIS A 909 19.27 16.70 1.07
N ARG A 910 18.22 17.50 0.88
CA ARG A 910 18.29 18.98 0.99
C ARG A 910 18.69 19.41 2.42
N LEU A 911 18.10 18.81 3.45
CA LEU A 911 18.48 19.03 4.86
C LEU A 911 19.95 18.67 5.12
N LEU A 912 20.41 17.51 4.65
CA LEU A 912 21.81 17.06 4.83
C LEU A 912 22.81 17.90 4.02
N ALA A 913 22.45 18.34 2.80
CA ALA A 913 23.28 19.25 2.02
C ALA A 913 23.42 20.61 2.73
N SER A 914 22.35 21.10 3.37
CA SER A 914 22.36 22.33 4.15
C SER A 914 23.14 22.18 5.47
N SER A 915 23.06 21.03 6.15
CA SER A 915 23.84 20.79 7.39
C SER A 915 25.34 20.86 7.16
N LEU A 916 25.79 20.32 6.02
CA LEU A 916 27.18 20.30 5.56
C LEU A 916 27.62 21.56 4.80
N LYS A 917 26.71 22.51 4.55
CA LYS A 917 26.92 23.74 3.74
C LYS A 917 27.34 23.48 2.28
N CYS A 918 26.87 22.38 1.69
CA CYS A 918 27.12 22.00 0.28
C CYS A 918 25.85 21.98 -0.59
N GLY A 919 24.72 22.44 -0.04
CA GLY A 919 23.47 22.71 -0.75
C GLY A 919 23.05 24.19 -0.67
N PRO A 920 21.91 24.57 -1.27
CA PRO A 920 21.36 25.91 -1.17
C PRO A 920 20.92 26.27 0.26
N HIS A 921 20.62 27.55 0.50
CA HIS A 921 19.97 27.98 1.73
C HIS A 921 18.49 27.58 1.68
N LEU A 922 18.06 26.72 2.60
CA LEU A 922 16.67 26.25 2.65
C LEU A 922 15.72 27.39 3.04
N GLY A 923 14.60 27.51 2.33
CA GLY A 923 13.50 28.41 2.69
C GLY A 923 12.47 27.79 3.65
N LEU A 924 12.54 26.47 3.83
CA LEU A 924 11.51 25.63 4.46
C LEU A 924 11.11 26.06 5.88
N SER A 925 9.81 26.24 6.09
CA SER A 925 9.20 26.38 7.42
C SER A 925 8.75 25.05 8.01
N THR A 926 8.57 25.02 9.34
CA THR A 926 8.03 23.87 10.08
C THR A 926 6.66 23.41 9.56
N GLU A 927 5.81 24.34 9.10
CA GLU A 927 4.47 24.03 8.58
C GLU A 927 4.52 23.40 7.18
N GLU A 928 5.44 23.83 6.33
CA GLU A 928 5.63 23.26 4.98
C GLU A 928 6.20 21.84 5.05
N VAL A 929 7.19 21.60 5.92
CA VAL A 929 7.76 20.24 6.11
C VAL A 929 6.73 19.28 6.70
N GLU A 930 5.85 19.72 7.62
CA GLU A 930 4.76 18.86 8.11
C GLU A 930 3.69 18.61 7.04
N LYS A 931 3.35 19.61 6.22
CA LYS A 931 2.43 19.44 5.08
C LYS A 931 2.99 18.44 4.06
N GLN A 932 4.28 18.54 3.73
CA GLN A 932 4.99 17.59 2.89
C GLN A 932 5.01 16.19 3.53
N ALA A 933 5.26 16.09 4.84
CA ALA A 933 5.25 14.82 5.58
C ALA A 933 3.87 14.14 5.54
N SER A 934 2.79 14.89 5.80
CA SER A 934 1.40 14.39 5.71
C SER A 934 1.09 13.91 4.30
N HIS A 935 1.42 14.69 3.27
CA HIS A 935 1.20 14.31 1.88
C HIS A 935 2.00 13.03 1.53
N CYS A 936 3.26 12.94 1.92
CA CYS A 936 4.06 11.72 1.74
C CYS A 936 3.45 10.50 2.46
N ASN A 937 2.81 10.68 3.63
CA ASN A 937 2.09 9.60 4.33
C ASN A 937 0.83 9.15 3.57
N ASP A 938 0.02 10.10 3.08
CA ASP A 938 -1.17 9.80 2.28
C ASP A 938 -0.77 9.07 0.97
N ARG A 939 0.20 9.61 0.23
CA ARG A 939 0.69 9.02 -1.03
C ARG A 939 1.38 7.66 -0.84
N LYS A 940 2.12 7.45 0.25
CA LYS A 940 2.69 6.14 0.62
C LYS A 940 1.60 5.11 0.93
N THR A 941 0.51 5.52 1.59
CA THR A 941 -0.64 4.66 1.90
C THR A 941 -1.41 4.30 0.63
N VAL A 942 -1.62 5.28 -0.26
CA VAL A 942 -2.19 5.10 -1.61
C VAL A 942 -1.35 4.13 -2.44
N SER A 943 -0.03 4.36 -2.53
CA SER A 943 0.89 3.50 -3.29
C SER A 943 0.80 2.06 -2.80
N LYS A 944 0.94 1.80 -1.49
CA LYS A 944 0.83 0.43 -0.95
C LYS A 944 -0.49 -0.25 -1.31
N ARG A 945 -1.64 0.46 -1.25
CA ARG A 945 -2.92 -0.16 -1.59
C ARG A 945 -3.06 -0.45 -3.09
N VAL A 946 -2.46 0.36 -3.97
CA VAL A 946 -2.40 0.10 -5.41
C VAL A 946 -1.47 -1.08 -5.74
N GLN A 947 -0.35 -1.22 -5.03
CA GLN A 947 0.54 -2.40 -5.12
C GLN A 947 -0.23 -3.67 -4.72
N GLU A 948 -0.89 -3.67 -3.56
CA GLU A 948 -1.75 -4.78 -3.09
C GLU A 948 -2.85 -5.14 -4.11
N LEU A 949 -3.57 -4.14 -4.63
CA LEU A 949 -4.60 -4.35 -5.65
C LEU A 949 -4.05 -4.89 -6.97
N SER A 950 -2.82 -4.52 -7.36
CA SER A 950 -2.15 -5.07 -8.54
C SER A 950 -1.83 -6.56 -8.35
N SER A 951 -1.33 -6.97 -7.17
CA SER A 951 -1.12 -8.38 -6.86
C SER A 951 -2.45 -9.16 -6.76
N GLU A 952 -3.49 -8.58 -6.14
CA GLU A 952 -4.85 -9.16 -6.11
C GLU A 952 -5.40 -9.37 -7.53
N LEU A 953 -5.17 -8.41 -8.44
CA LEU A 953 -5.57 -8.48 -9.84
C LEU A 953 -4.84 -9.61 -10.59
N PHE A 954 -3.51 -9.60 -10.62
CA PHE A 954 -2.75 -10.59 -11.39
C PHE A 954 -2.95 -12.02 -10.88
N PHE A 955 -3.15 -12.21 -9.57
CA PHE A 955 -3.50 -13.53 -9.03
C PHE A 955 -4.93 -13.95 -9.41
N GLY A 956 -5.87 -13.01 -9.49
CA GLY A 956 -7.22 -13.28 -10.02
C GLY A 956 -7.21 -13.73 -11.48
N VAL A 957 -6.32 -13.18 -12.32
CA VAL A 957 -6.14 -13.63 -13.71
C VAL A 957 -5.51 -15.03 -13.73
N PHE A 958 -4.45 -15.24 -12.95
CA PHE A 958 -3.76 -16.52 -12.85
C PHE A 958 -4.69 -17.68 -12.46
N VAL A 959 -5.56 -17.49 -11.46
CA VAL A 959 -6.57 -18.49 -11.04
C VAL A 959 -7.65 -18.72 -12.12
N LYS A 960 -7.91 -17.74 -12.98
CA LYS A 960 -8.86 -17.87 -14.11
C LYS A 960 -8.25 -18.65 -15.28
N GLU A 961 -7.02 -18.34 -15.68
CA GLU A 961 -6.37 -18.97 -16.85
C GLU A 961 -5.79 -20.36 -16.55
N CYS A 962 -5.22 -20.57 -15.36
CA CYS A 962 -4.71 -21.89 -14.96
C CYS A 962 -5.80 -22.85 -14.43
N GLY A 963 -7.01 -22.34 -14.15
CA GLY A 963 -8.09 -23.13 -13.56
C GLY A 963 -7.90 -23.41 -12.06
N PRO A 964 -8.55 -24.46 -11.52
CA PRO A 964 -8.57 -24.71 -10.09
C PRO A 964 -7.17 -24.98 -9.50
N LEU A 965 -6.78 -24.23 -8.47
CA LEU A 965 -5.47 -24.35 -7.82
C LEU A 965 -5.59 -24.97 -6.43
N ASP A 966 -4.94 -26.11 -6.22
CA ASP A 966 -4.89 -26.79 -4.92
C ASP A 966 -3.76 -26.27 -4.03
N SER A 967 -4.06 -26.11 -2.74
CA SER A 967 -3.12 -25.75 -1.69
C SER A 967 -3.67 -26.14 -0.32
N GLU A 968 -2.77 -26.48 0.61
CA GLU A 968 -3.09 -26.42 2.03
C GLU A 968 -3.42 -24.96 2.45
N ALA A 969 -4.25 -24.83 3.48
CA ALA A 969 -4.54 -23.57 4.14
C ALA A 969 -4.68 -23.77 5.65
N MET A 970 -4.32 -22.76 6.44
CA MET A 970 -4.50 -22.78 7.90
C MET A 970 -5.57 -21.78 8.36
N VAL A 971 -6.45 -22.25 9.23
CA VAL A 971 -7.60 -21.49 9.75
C VAL A 971 -7.15 -20.38 10.71
N MET A 972 -7.50 -19.14 10.37
CA MET A 972 -7.16 -17.92 11.14
C MET A 972 -8.25 -17.48 12.11
N GLY A 973 -9.50 -17.92 11.90
CA GLY A 973 -10.66 -17.50 12.69
C GLY A 973 -11.92 -18.24 12.29
N VAL A 974 -12.79 -18.53 13.27
CA VAL A 974 -14.00 -19.34 13.10
C VAL A 974 -15.22 -18.55 13.56
N LEU A 975 -16.23 -18.46 12.69
CA LEU A 975 -17.53 -17.83 12.90
C LEU A 975 -18.64 -18.91 12.96
N ASP A 976 -19.89 -18.47 13.08
CA ASP A 976 -21.06 -19.34 13.22
C ASP A 976 -21.43 -20.14 11.95
N GLN A 977 -21.18 -19.56 10.77
CA GLN A 977 -21.55 -20.12 9.47
C GLN A 977 -20.39 -20.14 8.45
N SER A 978 -19.18 -19.78 8.89
CA SER A 978 -18.00 -19.62 8.03
C SER A 978 -16.70 -19.59 8.83
N PHE A 979 -15.56 -19.70 8.15
CA PHE A 979 -14.24 -19.52 8.75
C PHE A 979 -13.27 -18.88 7.75
N ASP A 980 -12.28 -18.15 8.27
CA ASP A 980 -11.25 -17.46 7.51
C ASP A 980 -9.96 -18.31 7.49
N VAL A 981 -9.34 -18.48 6.32
CA VAL A 981 -8.11 -19.27 6.11
C VAL A 981 -7.01 -18.45 5.44
N LEU A 982 -5.75 -18.78 5.75
CA LEU A 982 -4.55 -18.37 5.02
C LEU A 982 -4.11 -19.51 4.12
N VAL A 983 -4.15 -19.31 2.80
CA VAL A 983 -3.78 -20.33 1.80
C VAL A 983 -2.26 -20.32 1.62
N LEU A 984 -1.58 -21.35 2.13
CA LEU A 984 -0.16 -21.28 2.47
C LEU A 984 0.75 -21.07 1.26
N ARG A 985 0.47 -21.77 0.15
CA ARG A 985 1.25 -21.68 -1.10
C ARG A 985 1.23 -20.30 -1.75
N TYR A 986 0.23 -19.47 -1.42
CA TYR A 986 -0.05 -18.19 -2.10
C TYR A 986 -0.19 -17.00 -1.14
N GLY A 987 -0.07 -17.18 0.18
CA GLY A 987 -0.27 -16.12 1.18
C GLY A 987 -1.65 -15.45 1.21
N VAL A 988 -2.60 -15.86 0.35
CA VAL A 988 -3.90 -15.19 0.23
C VAL A 988 -4.86 -15.58 1.35
N GLN A 989 -5.63 -14.60 1.80
CA GLN A 989 -6.67 -14.82 2.82
C GLN A 989 -8.03 -14.98 2.15
N LYS A 990 -8.77 -16.03 2.52
CA LYS A 990 -10.12 -16.29 2.00
C LYS A 990 -11.06 -16.74 3.11
N ARG A 991 -12.35 -16.47 2.91
CA ARG A 991 -13.42 -17.01 3.74
C ARG A 991 -14.08 -18.19 3.04
N ILE A 992 -14.30 -19.26 3.80
CA ILE A 992 -15.10 -20.41 3.38
C ILE A 992 -16.44 -20.33 4.12
N TYR A 993 -17.55 -20.27 3.37
CA TYR A 993 -18.90 -20.29 3.93
C TYR A 993 -19.43 -21.73 3.90
N CYS A 994 -19.90 -22.26 5.02
CA CYS A 994 -20.31 -23.67 5.10
C CYS A 994 -21.48 -23.98 4.15
N LYS A 995 -22.37 -23.01 3.92
CA LYS A 995 -23.48 -23.09 2.95
C LYS A 995 -23.06 -23.17 1.47
N SER A 996 -21.78 -22.95 1.15
CA SER A 996 -21.22 -23.11 -0.20
C SER A 996 -20.18 -24.24 -0.30
N VAL A 997 -20.05 -25.08 0.73
CA VAL A 997 -19.21 -26.30 0.68
C VAL A 997 -20.07 -27.43 0.10
N SER A 998 -19.72 -27.89 -1.10
CA SER A 998 -20.34 -29.07 -1.72
C SER A 998 -20.07 -30.32 -0.89
N GLY A 999 -21.07 -31.20 -0.73
CA GLY A 999 -20.92 -32.44 0.04
C GLY A 999 -21.01 -32.27 1.57
N LEU A 1000 -21.36 -31.08 2.06
CA LEU A 1000 -21.68 -30.84 3.46
C LEU A 1000 -23.18 -31.05 3.72
N ASP A 1001 -23.53 -31.99 4.61
CA ASP A 1001 -24.92 -32.24 5.03
C ASP A 1001 -25.37 -31.21 6.08
N SER A 1002 -24.54 -31.02 7.11
CA SER A 1002 -24.85 -30.10 8.21
C SER A 1002 -23.59 -29.56 8.88
N PHE A 1003 -23.73 -28.48 9.64
CA PHE A 1003 -22.66 -27.93 10.48
C PHE A 1003 -23.21 -27.44 11.81
N ARG A 1004 -22.37 -27.49 12.86
CA ARG A 1004 -22.71 -27.10 14.23
C ARG A 1004 -21.60 -26.19 14.78
N HIS A 1005 -21.94 -24.96 15.13
CA HIS A 1005 -21.01 -24.04 15.79
C HIS A 1005 -21.02 -24.26 17.30
N HIS A 1006 -19.84 -24.24 17.92
CA HIS A 1006 -19.66 -24.31 19.37
C HIS A 1006 -18.67 -23.23 19.82
N LYS A 1007 -18.97 -22.57 20.94
CA LYS A 1007 -18.16 -21.46 21.45
C LYS A 1007 -18.06 -21.49 22.96
N VAL A 1008 -16.83 -21.52 23.48
CA VAL A 1008 -16.52 -21.54 24.91
C VAL A 1008 -15.49 -20.45 25.18
N GLY A 1009 -15.93 -19.35 25.83
CA GLY A 1009 -15.08 -18.16 25.98
C GLY A 1009 -14.79 -17.51 24.62
N LYS A 1010 -13.50 -17.41 24.25
CA LYS A 1010 -13.06 -17.02 22.90
C LYS A 1010 -12.77 -18.22 21.99
N LYS A 1011 -12.67 -19.45 22.50
CA LYS A 1011 -12.54 -20.64 21.64
C LYS A 1011 -13.82 -20.80 20.83
N SER A 1012 -13.65 -20.93 19.52
CA SER A 1012 -14.70 -20.95 18.50
C SER A 1012 -14.39 -22.12 17.59
N GLU A 1013 -15.30 -23.09 17.53
CA GLU A 1013 -15.13 -24.38 16.88
C GLU A 1013 -16.37 -24.68 16.02
N LEU A 1014 -16.17 -25.31 14.88
CA LEU A 1014 -17.21 -25.54 13.89
C LEU A 1014 -17.12 -26.99 13.41
N THR A 1015 -18.05 -27.83 13.88
CA THR A 1015 -18.15 -29.22 13.45
C THR A 1015 -18.87 -29.27 12.11
N LEU A 1016 -18.18 -29.78 11.09
CA LEU A 1016 -18.70 -30.02 9.75
C LEU A 1016 -19.08 -31.51 9.62
N VAL A 1017 -20.24 -31.81 9.04
CA VAL A 1017 -20.73 -33.17 8.82
C VAL A 1017 -20.83 -33.41 7.32
N TRP A 1018 -19.93 -34.22 6.77
CA TRP A 1018 -19.85 -34.51 5.34
C TRP A 1018 -20.78 -35.66 4.95
N THR A 1019 -21.54 -35.47 3.87
CA THR A 1019 -22.31 -36.51 3.19
C THR A 1019 -21.38 -37.68 2.83
N PRO A 1020 -21.70 -38.95 3.14
CA PRO A 1020 -20.84 -40.07 2.78
C PRO A 1020 -20.86 -40.32 1.26
N ASP A 1021 -19.71 -40.68 0.68
CA ASP A 1021 -19.57 -40.95 -0.77
C ASP A 1021 -20.26 -42.26 -1.21
N ASP A 1022 -20.56 -43.10 -0.23
CA ASP A 1022 -21.19 -44.41 -0.36
C ASP A 1022 -22.22 -44.56 0.77
N LEU A 1023 -23.41 -45.06 0.46
CA LEU A 1023 -24.53 -45.15 1.41
C LEU A 1023 -24.28 -46.15 2.55
N GLU A 1024 -23.29 -47.04 2.43
CA GLU A 1024 -22.86 -47.93 3.51
C GLU A 1024 -21.82 -47.30 4.46
N LYS A 1025 -21.27 -46.12 4.14
CA LYS A 1025 -20.29 -45.42 5.01
C LYS A 1025 -20.98 -44.45 5.96
N ALA A 1026 -20.45 -44.36 7.18
CA ALA A 1026 -20.87 -43.33 8.14
C ALA A 1026 -20.49 -41.92 7.65
N PRO A 1027 -21.28 -40.87 7.96
CA PRO A 1027 -20.91 -39.49 7.67
C PRO A 1027 -19.62 -39.12 8.41
N VAL A 1028 -18.76 -38.33 7.76
CA VAL A 1028 -17.47 -37.91 8.33
C VAL A 1028 -17.67 -36.60 9.08
N GLU A 1029 -17.43 -36.59 10.40
CA GLU A 1029 -17.37 -35.34 11.16
C GLU A 1029 -15.94 -34.77 11.16
N GLN A 1030 -15.80 -33.49 10.84
CA GLN A 1030 -14.53 -32.75 10.84
C GLN A 1030 -14.67 -31.52 11.75
N ILE A 1031 -13.75 -31.33 12.70
CA ILE A 1031 -13.78 -30.18 13.62
C ILE A 1031 -12.83 -29.10 13.09
N ILE A 1032 -13.38 -27.92 12.79
CA ILE A 1032 -12.63 -26.75 12.35
C ILE A 1032 -12.45 -25.79 13.54
N SER A 1033 -11.20 -25.48 13.87
CA SER A 1033 -10.79 -24.55 14.93
C SER A 1033 -9.65 -23.64 14.44
N VAL A 1034 -9.28 -22.62 15.22
CA VAL A 1034 -8.13 -21.76 14.88
C VAL A 1034 -6.83 -22.59 14.91
N PHE A 1035 -5.99 -22.43 13.89
CA PHE A 1035 -4.82 -23.27 13.59
C PHE A 1035 -5.15 -24.72 13.22
N THR A 1036 -6.36 -25.02 12.74
CA THR A 1036 -6.61 -26.27 11.98
C THR A 1036 -6.01 -26.11 10.58
N LEU A 1037 -5.32 -27.15 10.09
CA LEU A 1037 -4.85 -27.25 8.71
C LEU A 1037 -5.95 -27.91 7.86
N VAL A 1038 -6.20 -27.40 6.65
CA VAL A 1038 -7.25 -27.88 5.74
C VAL A 1038 -6.81 -27.80 4.28
N ASP A 1039 -7.21 -28.78 3.48
CA ASP A 1039 -7.07 -28.72 2.03
C ASP A 1039 -8.11 -27.78 1.40
N VAL A 1040 -7.66 -26.85 0.55
CA VAL A 1040 -8.54 -25.96 -0.19
C VAL A 1040 -8.19 -25.92 -1.67
N GLN A 1041 -9.22 -25.68 -2.48
CA GLN A 1041 -9.08 -25.41 -3.90
C GLN A 1041 -9.55 -23.99 -4.21
N LEU A 1042 -8.66 -23.17 -4.77
CA LEU A 1042 -9.01 -21.87 -5.31
C LEU A 1042 -9.68 -22.05 -6.67
N ARG A 1043 -10.82 -21.40 -6.90
CA ARG A 1043 -11.56 -21.44 -8.17
C ARG A 1043 -11.98 -20.04 -8.58
N ALA A 1044 -11.86 -19.73 -9.87
CA ALA A 1044 -12.46 -18.51 -10.43
C ALA A 1044 -13.99 -18.56 -10.30
N ASP A 1045 -14.58 -17.43 -9.91
CA ASP A 1045 -16.02 -17.26 -9.80
C ASP A 1045 -16.60 -16.85 -11.18
N GLY A 1046 -17.92 -16.94 -11.36
CA GLY A 1046 -18.60 -16.49 -12.59
C GLY A 1046 -18.63 -14.95 -12.79
N ALA A 1047 -17.79 -14.20 -12.08
CA ALA A 1047 -17.69 -12.75 -12.16
C ALA A 1047 -16.22 -12.35 -12.39
N PRO A 1048 -15.93 -11.35 -13.26
CA PRO A 1048 -14.55 -10.95 -13.56
C PRO A 1048 -13.72 -10.64 -12.31
N MET A 1049 -12.45 -11.06 -12.33
CA MET A 1049 -11.46 -10.91 -11.26
C MET A 1049 -11.78 -11.55 -9.90
N LYS A 1050 -12.92 -12.25 -9.78
CA LYS A 1050 -13.30 -12.90 -8.51
C LYS A 1050 -12.94 -14.37 -8.51
N TYR A 1051 -12.49 -14.83 -7.35
CA TYR A 1051 -12.17 -16.22 -7.08
C TYR A 1051 -12.47 -16.55 -5.62
N SER A 1052 -12.98 -17.75 -5.38
CA SER A 1052 -13.34 -18.28 -4.06
C SER A 1052 -12.38 -19.39 -3.62
N ALA A 1053 -12.38 -19.70 -2.33
CA ALA A 1053 -11.74 -20.90 -1.79
C ALA A 1053 -12.82 -21.90 -1.41
N VAL A 1054 -12.71 -23.12 -1.94
CA VAL A 1054 -13.60 -24.25 -1.61
C VAL A 1054 -12.83 -25.22 -0.74
N LEU A 1055 -13.41 -25.62 0.40
CA LEU A 1055 -12.87 -26.66 1.26
C LEU A 1055 -12.98 -28.02 0.55
N LYS A 1056 -11.89 -28.80 0.47
CA LYS A 1056 -11.95 -30.21 0.05
C LYS A 1056 -12.48 -31.08 1.18
N ARG A 1057 -13.07 -32.24 0.82
CA ARG A 1057 -13.41 -33.26 1.80
C ARG A 1057 -12.12 -33.81 2.42
N PRO A 1058 -12.04 -34.03 3.74
CA PRO A 1058 -10.89 -34.72 4.33
C PRO A 1058 -10.80 -36.16 3.80
N GLY A 1059 -9.74 -36.47 3.05
CA GLY A 1059 -9.50 -37.75 2.39
C GLY A 1059 -9.38 -37.69 0.86
N ASP A 1060 -9.74 -36.58 0.22
CA ASP A 1060 -9.66 -36.39 -1.25
C ASP A 1060 -8.22 -36.09 -1.76
N SER A 1061 -7.20 -36.37 -0.95
CA SER A 1061 -5.80 -35.94 -1.19
C SER A 1061 -4.94 -37.00 -1.90
N ASP A 1062 -5.39 -38.27 -1.95
CA ASP A 1062 -4.63 -39.45 -2.40
C ASP A 1062 -5.18 -40.11 -3.70
N SER A 1063 -5.78 -39.33 -4.62
CA SER A 1063 -6.42 -39.83 -5.87
C SER A 1063 -5.88 -39.21 -7.16
#